data_AF-A0A8C3J4T8-F1
#
_entry.id   AF-A0A8C3J4T8-F1
#
_cell.length_a   1.000
_cell.length_b   1.000
_cell.length_c   1.000
_cell.angle_alpha   90.00
_cell.angle_beta   90.00
_cell.angle_gamma   90.00
#
_symmetry.space_group_name_H-M   'P 1'
#
loop_
_entity.id
_entity.type
_entity.pdbx_description
1 polymer ?
#
loop_
_entity_poly.entity_id
_entity_poly.type
_entity_poly.pdbx_seq_one_letter_code
_entity_poly.pdbx_strand_id
1 'polypeptide(L)'
;VGVSSVNLTWAMNDTASSSYTYRIEVTDVRNGTLVRNVTSSVPQFEITGLIPGTWYNFTVFAAANDSQPEGEGASIDLYTSKSQPYFWWTEFCWAIVLLPFTGPSPVHALEAEYVGVTSVNLTWATNDTASISYTYRIQVANATTSVQDLTSNDTRSEITDLIPGTWYNFTIVLLPFTGPSPVHALEAEYVGVTSVNLTWAMNDTASISYTYRIEVANATTSKCGCGSSFFIFLALQIIVLPFTGPSPVRDLKVEYVGVTSVNLTWAVSDAASSSYTYRIEVANATTSVWNLTSNDIKFQITDLIPGTLYNFTVFAAVNDSQTEGEGATIDLYTRPSPVHALEAEYVGVTSVNLTWAMNDTASISYTYRIEVANATTSVQDLMSNDTRSEITDLIPGTWYNFTVFSAVNDRPLPVNSFQCEPVANQSVLMLKWECPFGNSSDFKIFICKDKCEVQQTPSSCMEEGSEQTIPTAPLEYFSTYNVTIVTLSNTSQSSAVQKMCNTSITDPPVPTEAPLVKAISHSSLSVQFSNFDSNHGPLKAYAVMITTEEQDCKSLKSKLSNTYQEFKKKMVFTYVTYVVDPEQAKSPYFHSQNGTNIINVGKGNTTYGYENGPLFPLHSYRASVAGFTNITFTMDNIIVGEDSYVSFSPCSEAVLLPQDPGVIAGAVIGCLLAILAVVTIGGFIIWRRRRKDKRNTEVSFSPIKSKMIKVENFESYFKKQQADSNCGFAEEYEELKSAGVHQPKFAAELPDNRGKNRYNNVLPYDISRVKLSEQNCATADYINANYMPGYNSKKAFIAAQGPLPNTIDDFWRMIWEKNIYSIVMLTKCVEQARTKCEQYWPDKQSKSYGDIIVTMVSEIALPEWTIRDFTVEKSNTTESHTVRQFHFTSWPDHGVPETTDLLINFRHLVHEYSSQNPIDSPTLVHCSAGVGRTGTFIAIDRLIQQIEMENTVDVYGVIYDLRMHRPLMVQTEDQYVFLNQCVMDIIRSQKEKKTDLIYQNTTAMAIYENFTPEPGFGKANGYHT
;
A
#
# COMPACT_ATOMS: atom_id res chain seq x y z
N VAL A 1 18.82 31.19 -1.56
CA VAL A 1 18.71 30.95 -0.10
C VAL A 1 20.05 31.26 0.54
N GLY A 2 20.10 32.05 1.61
CA GLY A 2 21.29 32.40 2.38
C GLY A 2 21.34 31.71 3.75
N VAL A 3 22.30 32.12 4.59
CA VAL A 3 22.52 31.53 5.94
C VAL A 3 21.33 31.80 6.87
N SER A 4 20.74 33.00 6.81
CA SER A 4 19.58 33.37 7.64
C SER A 4 18.51 34.15 6.86
N SER A 5 18.55 34.12 5.52
CA SER A 5 17.54 34.76 4.68
C SER A 5 17.17 33.94 3.44
N VAL A 6 15.95 34.14 2.94
CA VAL A 6 15.43 33.53 1.71
C VAL A 6 14.72 34.61 0.90
N ASN A 7 15.10 34.76 -0.37
CA ASN A 7 14.40 35.66 -1.29
C ASN A 7 13.46 34.84 -2.18
N LEU A 8 12.16 35.16 -2.15
CA LEU A 8 11.10 34.47 -2.88
C LEU A 8 10.61 35.35 -4.03
N THR A 9 10.29 34.72 -5.16
CA THR A 9 9.67 35.36 -6.35
C THR A 9 8.61 34.43 -6.92
N TRP A 10 7.50 34.97 -7.42
CA TRP A 10 6.41 34.19 -8.03
C TRP A 10 5.77 34.95 -9.20
N ALA A 11 4.92 34.29 -9.97
CA ALA A 11 4.23 34.88 -11.11
C ALA A 11 2.73 34.50 -11.11
N MET A 12 1.88 35.38 -11.60
CA MET A 12 0.43 35.17 -11.75
C MET A 12 0.06 35.20 -13.23
N ASN A 13 -0.86 34.31 -13.64
CA ASN A 13 -1.31 34.16 -15.03
C ASN A 13 -2.47 35.10 -15.42
N ASP A 14 -2.83 36.06 -14.56
CA ASP A 14 -3.95 36.98 -14.78
C ASP A 14 -3.47 38.42 -15.06
N THR A 15 -4.20 39.12 -15.92
CA THR A 15 -3.92 40.48 -16.42
C THR A 15 -4.25 41.60 -15.41
N ALA A 16 -4.86 41.28 -14.27
CA ALA A 16 -5.17 42.23 -13.19
C ALA A 16 -4.12 42.25 -12.04
N SER A 17 -2.83 42.08 -12.35
CA SER A 17 -1.78 41.90 -11.33
C SER A 17 -1.54 43.09 -10.38
N SER A 18 -2.02 44.29 -10.71
CA SER A 18 -1.77 45.50 -9.92
C SER A 18 -2.73 45.72 -8.74
N SER A 19 -3.72 44.85 -8.52
CA SER A 19 -4.76 45.00 -7.48
C SER A 19 -4.72 43.95 -6.35
N TYR A 20 -3.68 43.12 -6.29
CA TYR A 20 -3.55 42.06 -5.29
C TYR A 20 -2.48 42.38 -4.26
N THR A 21 -2.76 42.02 -3.00
CA THR A 21 -1.76 41.94 -1.93
C THR A 21 -1.49 40.46 -1.65
N TYR A 22 -0.23 40.08 -1.54
CA TYR A 22 0.20 38.70 -1.31
C TYR A 22 0.50 38.48 0.16
N ARG A 23 -0.03 37.41 0.75
CA ARG A 23 0.27 36.99 2.12
C ARG A 23 1.20 35.79 2.07
N ILE A 24 2.34 35.85 2.74
CA ILE A 24 3.34 34.78 2.79
C ILE A 24 3.38 34.23 4.21
N GLU A 25 3.07 32.94 4.36
CA GLU A 25 3.23 32.19 5.59
C GLU A 25 4.52 31.35 5.54
N VAL A 26 5.29 31.40 6.62
CA VAL A 26 6.52 30.63 6.81
C VAL A 26 6.30 29.69 7.99
N THR A 27 6.35 28.38 7.76
CA THR A 27 6.23 27.37 8.80
C THR A 27 7.51 26.55 8.90
N ASP A 28 7.92 26.19 10.12
CA ASP A 28 9.04 25.25 10.30
C ASP A 28 8.54 23.84 9.97
N VAL A 29 9.12 23.21 8.96
CA VAL A 29 8.66 21.92 8.42
C VAL A 29 8.73 20.81 9.46
N ARG A 30 9.67 20.89 10.42
CA ARG A 30 9.87 19.83 11.41
C ARG A 30 8.78 19.81 12.48
N ASN A 31 8.27 20.98 12.84
CA ASN A 31 7.37 21.12 13.99
C ASN A 31 5.98 21.67 13.62
N GLY A 32 5.77 22.08 12.36
CA GLY A 32 4.50 22.61 11.84
C GLY A 32 4.12 23.99 12.38
N THR A 33 4.98 24.64 13.17
CA THR A 33 4.71 25.94 13.79
C THR A 33 4.84 27.08 12.77
N LEU A 34 3.88 28.00 12.77
CA LEU A 34 3.96 29.25 12.01
C LEU A 34 5.06 30.15 12.62
N VAL A 35 6.12 30.36 11.85
CA VAL A 35 7.31 31.12 12.23
C VAL A 35 7.13 32.60 11.91
N ARG A 36 6.52 32.90 10.75
CA ARG A 36 6.27 34.28 10.34
C ARG A 36 5.12 34.37 9.34
N ASN A 37 4.37 35.46 9.39
CA ASN A 37 3.33 35.80 8.41
C ASN A 37 3.56 37.26 7.99
N VAL A 38 3.79 37.47 6.70
CA VAL A 38 4.15 38.78 6.12
C VAL A 38 3.34 39.04 4.87
N THR A 39 3.17 40.31 4.51
CA THR A 39 2.46 40.71 3.30
C THR A 39 3.37 41.46 2.35
N SER A 40 3.19 41.23 1.04
CA SER A 40 3.91 41.92 -0.03
C SER A 40 2.93 42.44 -1.07
N SER A 41 3.14 43.68 -1.53
CA SER A 41 2.36 44.28 -2.64
C SER A 41 2.99 44.02 -4.01
N VAL A 42 4.10 43.29 -4.06
CA VAL A 42 4.81 42.90 -5.29
C VAL A 42 5.12 41.41 -5.27
N PRO A 43 5.23 40.72 -6.41
CA PRO A 43 5.37 39.27 -6.47
C PRO A 43 6.82 38.78 -6.18
N GLN A 44 7.48 39.45 -5.24
CA GLN A 44 8.78 39.09 -4.68
C GLN A 44 8.89 39.57 -3.24
N PHE A 45 9.59 38.83 -2.38
CA PHE A 45 9.83 39.24 -1.00
C PHE A 45 11.04 38.53 -0.37
N GLU A 46 11.90 39.28 0.33
CA GLU A 46 13.01 38.71 1.09
C GLU A 46 12.65 38.53 2.57
N ILE A 47 12.80 37.29 3.05
CA ILE A 47 12.53 36.89 4.42
C ILE A 47 13.86 36.71 5.14
N THR A 48 14.15 37.58 6.11
CA THR A 48 15.40 37.59 6.88
C THR A 48 15.16 37.19 8.34
N GLY A 49 16.21 36.70 9.01
CA GLY A 49 16.17 36.28 10.41
C GLY A 49 15.74 34.83 10.62
N LEU A 50 15.87 33.99 9.60
CA LEU A 50 15.63 32.54 9.68
C LEU A 50 16.81 31.83 10.35
N ILE A 51 16.53 30.73 11.05
CA ILE A 51 17.57 30.00 11.78
C ILE A 51 18.47 29.27 10.78
N PRO A 52 19.80 29.46 10.81
CA PRO A 52 20.75 28.74 9.96
C PRO A 52 20.63 27.22 10.09
N GLY A 53 20.61 26.50 8.98
CA GLY A 53 20.54 25.04 8.97
C GLY A 53 19.16 24.42 9.18
N THR A 54 18.07 25.12 8.84
CA THR A 54 16.68 24.70 9.12
C THR A 54 15.81 24.68 7.85
N TRP A 55 14.90 23.69 7.77
CA TRP A 55 13.90 23.56 6.70
C TRP A 55 12.64 24.37 7.01
N TYR A 56 12.20 25.18 6.06
CA TYR A 56 10.99 26.00 6.16
C TYR A 56 10.08 25.80 4.94
N ASN A 57 8.77 25.71 5.17
CA ASN A 57 7.75 25.75 4.13
C ASN A 57 7.27 27.19 3.98
N PHE A 58 7.24 27.68 2.75
CA PHE A 58 6.79 29.03 2.41
C PHE A 58 5.55 28.90 1.54
N THR A 59 4.40 29.40 2.02
CA THR A 59 3.14 29.38 1.28
C THR A 59 2.71 30.81 0.96
N VAL A 60 2.43 31.10 -0.31
CA VAL A 60 2.00 32.42 -0.79
C VAL A 60 0.54 32.39 -1.23
N PHE A 61 -0.28 33.25 -0.65
CA PHE A 61 -1.69 33.45 -0.98
C PHE A 61 -1.89 34.79 -1.67
N ALA A 62 -2.71 34.84 -2.72
CA ALA A 62 -3.14 36.09 -3.33
C ALA A 62 -4.47 36.55 -2.71
N ALA A 63 -4.50 37.78 -2.18
CA ALA A 63 -5.69 38.41 -1.61
C ALA A 63 -6.06 39.66 -2.41
N ALA A 64 -7.34 39.79 -2.79
CA ALA A 64 -7.83 41.03 -3.39
C ALA A 64 -7.84 42.16 -2.34
N ASN A 65 -7.61 43.41 -2.74
CA ASN A 65 -7.48 44.58 -1.86
C ASN A 65 -8.66 44.80 -0.87
N ASP A 66 -9.80 44.15 -1.10
CA ASP A 66 -11.05 44.30 -0.36
C ASP A 66 -11.18 43.27 0.79
N SER A 67 -10.18 42.41 1.00
CA SER A 67 -10.03 41.52 2.17
C SER A 67 -11.12 40.47 2.43
N GLN A 68 -11.82 39.93 1.41
CA GLN A 68 -12.89 38.92 1.64
C GLN A 68 -12.94 37.65 0.76
N PRO A 69 -12.07 37.44 -0.24
CA PRO A 69 -11.59 36.05 -0.46
C PRO A 69 -10.09 35.94 -0.81
N GLU A 70 -9.40 34.96 -0.20
CA GLU A 70 -8.03 34.54 -0.56
C GLU A 70 -8.09 33.36 -1.57
N GLY A 71 -7.23 33.39 -2.59
CA GLY A 71 -7.08 32.27 -3.53
C GLY A 71 -6.28 31.10 -2.94
N GLU A 72 -6.26 29.95 -3.63
CA GLU A 72 -5.45 28.80 -3.21
C GLU A 72 -3.95 29.17 -3.15
N GLY A 73 -3.30 28.81 -2.05
CA GLY A 73 -1.90 29.13 -1.79
C GLY A 73 -0.93 28.19 -2.50
N ALA A 74 0.14 28.74 -3.07
CA ALA A 74 1.23 27.96 -3.65
C ALA A 74 2.38 27.83 -2.63
N SER A 75 2.87 26.62 -2.41
CA SER A 75 3.88 26.34 -1.37
C SER A 75 5.19 25.74 -1.92
N ILE A 76 6.30 26.03 -1.24
CA ILE A 76 7.64 25.48 -1.52
C ILE A 76 8.46 25.29 -0.23
N ASP A 77 9.19 24.17 -0.14
CA ASP A 77 10.08 23.87 0.98
C ASP A 77 11.54 24.22 0.67
N LEU A 78 12.21 24.97 1.56
CA LEU A 78 13.59 25.44 1.36
C LEU A 78 14.44 25.32 2.64
N TYR A 79 15.74 25.06 2.48
CA TYR A 79 16.71 24.86 3.57
C TYR A 79 17.72 26.01 3.70
N THR A 80 17.85 26.60 4.89
CA THR A 80 18.84 27.67 5.18
C THR A 80 20.24 27.11 5.48
N SER A 81 21.31 27.79 5.06
CA SER A 81 22.70 27.31 5.23
C SER A 81 23.21 27.42 6.68
N LYS A 82 24.17 26.60 7.15
CA LYS A 82 24.68 26.59 8.56
C LYS A 82 25.82 27.61 8.81
N SER A 83 25.93 28.18 10.02
CA SER A 83 27.03 29.08 10.43
C SER A 83 28.07 28.40 11.34
N GLN A 84 29.38 28.70 11.19
CA GLN A 84 30.48 28.16 12.05
C GLN A 84 30.90 29.13 13.20
N PRO A 85 31.44 28.65 14.34
CA PRO A 85 31.65 29.47 15.55
C PRO A 85 33.11 29.89 15.82
N TYR A 86 33.31 31.03 16.51
CA TYR A 86 34.58 31.45 17.13
C TYR A 86 34.40 31.79 18.61
N PHE A 87 35.39 31.42 19.44
CA PHE A 87 35.47 31.66 20.89
C PHE A 87 36.32 32.90 21.24
N TRP A 88 35.96 33.57 22.34
CA TRP A 88 36.67 34.70 22.96
C TRP A 88 37.28 34.29 24.30
N TRP A 89 38.43 34.85 24.72
CA TRP A 89 38.71 35.31 26.09
C TRP A 89 39.87 36.33 26.12
N THR A 90 39.80 37.20 27.11
CA THR A 90 40.54 38.45 27.39
C THR A 90 41.81 38.27 28.23
N GLU A 91 42.82 39.15 28.12
CA GLU A 91 43.42 39.92 29.24
C GLU A 91 44.48 40.94 28.79
N PHE A 92 44.62 42.02 29.56
CA PHE A 92 45.50 43.17 29.32
C PHE A 92 46.95 42.90 29.73
N CYS A 93 47.92 43.13 28.83
CA CYS A 93 49.27 43.54 29.18
C CYS A 93 49.99 44.13 27.96
N TRP A 94 50.90 45.06 28.22
CA TRP A 94 51.72 45.82 27.27
C TRP A 94 52.28 44.94 26.14
N ALA A 95 52.00 45.27 24.88
CA ALA A 95 52.49 44.49 23.74
C ALA A 95 53.16 45.38 22.69
N ILE A 96 54.47 45.15 22.51
CA ILE A 96 55.24 45.53 21.33
C ILE A 96 54.78 44.63 20.18
N VAL A 97 54.37 45.22 19.05
CA VAL A 97 53.79 44.50 17.91
C VAL A 97 54.90 44.17 16.88
N LEU A 98 55.02 42.90 16.53
CA LEU A 98 55.88 42.40 15.44
C LEU A 98 55.01 41.82 14.33
N LEU A 99 55.06 42.38 13.11
CA LEU A 99 54.31 41.90 11.94
C LEU A 99 55.25 41.36 10.84
N PRO A 100 55.04 40.14 10.31
CA PRO A 100 55.64 39.69 9.06
C PRO A 100 54.75 40.05 7.84
N PHE A 101 55.36 40.44 6.71
CA PHE A 101 54.66 40.66 5.43
C PHE A 101 55.44 40.03 4.26
N THR A 102 54.77 39.24 3.42
CA THR A 102 54.90 39.13 1.94
C THR A 102 53.87 38.09 1.46
N GLY A 103 53.03 38.43 0.48
CA GLY A 103 52.05 37.53 -0.14
C GLY A 103 52.47 37.15 -1.58
N PRO A 104 52.11 35.95 -2.08
CA PRO A 104 52.54 35.41 -3.39
C PRO A 104 51.76 35.96 -4.61
N SER A 105 52.37 35.87 -5.80
CA SER A 105 51.82 36.37 -7.09
C SER A 105 50.64 35.53 -7.63
N PRO A 106 49.67 36.11 -8.37
CA PRO A 106 48.48 35.40 -8.89
C PRO A 106 48.80 34.39 -10.02
N VAL A 107 48.01 33.30 -10.07
CA VAL A 107 48.04 32.25 -11.12
C VAL A 107 47.51 32.79 -12.45
N HIS A 108 48.11 32.40 -13.58
CA HIS A 108 47.67 32.75 -14.94
C HIS A 108 47.86 31.60 -15.95
N ALA A 109 47.29 31.72 -17.16
CA ALA A 109 47.43 30.74 -18.25
C ALA A 109 46.99 29.29 -17.91
N LEU A 110 45.81 29.13 -17.31
CA LEU A 110 45.21 27.82 -17.04
C LEU A 110 44.70 27.21 -18.35
N GLU A 111 45.17 26.01 -18.71
CA GLU A 111 44.76 25.27 -19.91
C GLU A 111 44.54 23.77 -19.60
N ALA A 112 43.70 23.12 -20.41
CA ALA A 112 43.53 21.67 -20.39
C ALA A 112 44.38 21.04 -21.50
N GLU A 113 45.49 20.40 -21.11
CA GLU A 113 46.47 19.81 -22.03
C GLU A 113 45.96 18.50 -22.63
N TYR A 114 45.18 17.73 -21.87
CA TYR A 114 44.58 16.48 -22.31
C TYR A 114 43.23 16.26 -21.64
N VAL A 115 42.26 15.77 -22.42
CA VAL A 115 40.90 15.45 -21.97
C VAL A 115 40.64 13.98 -22.26
N GLY A 116 40.58 13.17 -21.21
CA GLY A 116 40.23 11.76 -21.26
C GLY A 116 38.76 11.50 -20.93
N VAL A 117 38.39 10.22 -20.91
CA VAL A 117 37.02 9.76 -20.63
C VAL A 117 36.60 10.06 -19.18
N THR A 118 37.51 9.85 -18.23
CA THR A 118 37.28 10.10 -16.79
C THR A 118 38.37 10.97 -16.15
N SER A 119 39.26 11.55 -16.95
CA SER A 119 40.34 12.39 -16.44
C SER A 119 40.63 13.61 -17.31
N VAL A 120 41.17 14.67 -16.72
CA VAL A 120 41.63 15.88 -17.41
C VAL A 120 42.98 16.30 -16.84
N ASN A 121 43.96 16.56 -17.71
CA ASN A 121 45.24 17.14 -17.33
C ASN A 121 45.19 18.66 -17.45
N LEU A 122 45.41 19.35 -16.34
CA LEU A 122 45.44 20.81 -16.28
C LEU A 122 46.87 21.31 -16.07
N THR A 123 47.20 22.42 -16.72
CA THR A 123 48.46 23.16 -16.56
C THR A 123 48.19 24.65 -16.32
N TRP A 124 49.01 25.31 -15.52
CA TRP A 124 48.92 26.75 -15.24
C TRP A 124 50.30 27.35 -14.95
N ALA A 125 50.43 28.68 -14.90
CA ALA A 125 51.70 29.36 -14.67
C ALA A 125 51.64 30.39 -13.52
N THR A 126 52.78 30.66 -12.89
CA THR A 126 52.97 31.73 -11.89
C THR A 126 54.20 32.57 -12.22
N ASN A 127 54.17 33.87 -11.92
CA ASN A 127 55.22 34.83 -12.32
C ASN A 127 56.41 34.91 -11.35
N ASP A 128 56.51 34.03 -10.34
CA ASP A 128 57.57 34.09 -9.34
C ASP A 128 58.80 33.27 -9.76
N THR A 129 59.94 33.93 -9.97
CA THR A 129 61.19 33.31 -10.46
C THR A 129 62.09 32.76 -9.34
N ALA A 130 61.57 32.45 -8.16
CA ALA A 130 62.36 31.95 -7.02
C ALA A 130 61.87 30.58 -6.55
N SER A 131 62.82 29.72 -6.20
CA SER A 131 62.70 28.32 -5.79
C SER A 131 61.88 28.10 -4.49
N ILE A 132 60.59 28.41 -4.53
CA ILE A 132 59.63 28.22 -3.42
C ILE A 132 58.55 27.26 -3.93
N SER A 133 58.35 26.13 -3.25
CA SER A 133 57.27 25.19 -3.56
C SER A 133 55.94 25.73 -3.03
N TYR A 134 55.05 26.12 -3.93
CA TYR A 134 53.69 26.53 -3.57
C TYR A 134 52.73 25.34 -3.60
N THR A 135 51.78 25.29 -2.66
CA THR A 135 50.66 24.34 -2.70
C THR A 135 49.44 25.03 -3.30
N TYR A 136 48.97 24.52 -4.42
CA TYR A 136 47.78 24.95 -5.14
C TYR A 136 46.61 24.07 -4.74
N ARG A 137 45.47 24.66 -4.37
CA ARG A 137 44.19 23.97 -4.26
C ARG A 137 43.46 24.06 -5.60
N ILE A 138 43.02 22.92 -6.12
CA ILE A 138 42.25 22.79 -7.34
C ILE A 138 40.83 22.39 -6.93
N GLN A 139 39.86 23.24 -7.22
CA GLN A 139 38.45 22.98 -6.95
C GLN A 139 37.78 22.57 -8.26
N VAL A 140 37.08 21.45 -8.22
CA VAL A 140 36.39 20.86 -9.36
C VAL A 140 34.90 20.87 -9.06
N ALA A 141 34.10 21.48 -9.93
CA ALA A 141 32.66 21.57 -9.77
C ALA A 141 31.93 21.27 -11.07
N ASN A 142 30.84 20.50 -11.00
CA ASN A 142 29.87 20.39 -12.09
C ASN A 142 28.60 21.19 -11.73
N ALA A 143 27.63 21.29 -12.64
CA ALA A 143 26.43 22.12 -12.45
C ALA A 143 25.53 21.69 -11.27
N THR A 144 25.69 20.49 -10.72
CA THR A 144 24.82 19.91 -9.68
C THR A 144 25.54 19.62 -8.35
N THR A 145 26.87 19.51 -8.34
CA THR A 145 27.71 19.19 -7.17
C THR A 145 29.13 19.75 -7.30
N SER A 146 29.73 20.15 -6.16
CA SER A 146 31.18 20.31 -6.03
C SER A 146 31.78 18.91 -5.90
N VAL A 147 32.61 18.51 -6.87
CA VAL A 147 33.17 17.16 -6.94
C VAL A 147 34.69 17.29 -6.83
N GLN A 148 35.18 17.42 -5.60
CA GLN A 148 36.59 17.43 -5.16
C GLN A 148 37.30 18.77 -5.03
N ASP A 149 38.00 18.91 -3.89
CA ASP A 149 39.09 19.85 -3.64
C ASP A 149 40.39 19.02 -3.61
N LEU A 150 41.30 19.26 -4.56
CA LEU A 150 42.60 18.59 -4.68
C LEU A 150 43.71 19.58 -4.33
N THR A 151 44.88 19.08 -3.94
CA THR A 151 46.07 19.92 -3.71
C THR A 151 47.25 19.42 -4.53
N SER A 152 47.85 20.29 -5.34
CA SER A 152 49.08 20.00 -6.09
C SER A 152 50.19 20.94 -5.65
N ASN A 153 51.42 20.42 -5.57
CA ASN A 153 52.62 21.23 -5.33
C ASN A 153 53.34 21.61 -6.64
N ASP A 154 52.78 21.19 -7.78
CA ASP A 154 53.28 21.47 -9.11
C ASP A 154 52.28 22.34 -9.88
N THR A 155 52.75 22.95 -10.96
CA THR A 155 51.97 23.78 -11.89
C THR A 155 51.20 22.96 -12.95
N ARG A 156 51.14 21.64 -12.75
CA ARG A 156 50.38 20.66 -13.52
C ARG A 156 49.69 19.70 -12.57
N SER A 157 48.48 19.26 -12.91
CA SER A 157 47.80 18.18 -12.18
C SER A 157 46.87 17.39 -13.10
N GLU A 158 46.91 16.07 -12.94
CA GLU A 158 45.88 15.18 -13.48
C GLU A 158 44.71 15.12 -12.51
N ILE A 159 43.49 15.32 -13.02
CA ILE A 159 42.25 15.15 -12.27
C ILE A 159 41.59 13.88 -12.78
N THR A 160 41.37 12.89 -11.92
CA THR A 160 40.77 11.59 -12.26
C THR A 160 39.36 11.45 -11.66
N ASP A 161 38.68 10.35 -11.94
CA ASP A 161 37.35 10.01 -11.41
C ASP A 161 36.22 10.97 -11.81
N LEU A 162 36.37 11.64 -12.96
CA LEU A 162 35.33 12.48 -13.54
C LEU A 162 34.29 11.63 -14.28
N ILE A 163 33.04 12.12 -14.31
CA ILE A 163 31.93 11.46 -15.01
C ILE A 163 32.08 11.74 -16.51
N PRO A 164 32.06 10.72 -17.40
CA PRO A 164 32.16 10.90 -18.84
C PRO A 164 31.06 11.80 -19.42
N GLY A 165 31.39 12.56 -20.47
CA GLY A 165 30.49 13.50 -21.17
C GLY A 165 29.90 14.64 -20.32
N THR A 166 30.45 14.90 -19.13
CA THR A 166 29.90 15.88 -18.17
C THR A 166 30.72 17.16 -18.20
N TRP A 167 30.04 18.30 -18.05
CA TRP A 167 30.67 19.62 -17.97
C TRP A 167 31.30 19.84 -16.59
N TYR A 168 32.59 20.20 -16.55
CA TYR A 168 33.28 20.58 -15.33
C TYR A 168 33.87 22.00 -15.37
N ASN A 169 33.85 22.66 -14.22
CA ASN A 169 34.49 23.94 -13.96
C ASN A 169 35.65 23.71 -12.99
N PHE A 170 36.85 24.11 -13.43
CA PHE A 170 38.08 23.99 -12.67
C PHE A 170 38.56 25.36 -12.20
N THR A 171 38.78 25.50 -10.89
CA THR A 171 39.29 26.72 -10.26
C THR A 171 40.56 26.41 -9.48
N ILE A 172 41.62 27.20 -9.65
CA ILE A 172 42.89 27.00 -8.93
C ILE A 172 43.17 28.18 -8.00
N VAL A 173 43.43 27.87 -6.73
CA VAL A 173 43.65 28.83 -5.64
C VAL A 173 44.95 28.51 -4.93
N LEU A 174 45.77 29.52 -4.67
CA LEU A 174 47.02 29.34 -3.92
C LEU A 174 46.73 29.29 -2.40
N LEU A 175 47.27 28.30 -1.68
CA LEU A 175 47.11 28.22 -0.22
C LEU A 175 48.24 28.96 0.51
N PRO A 176 47.94 29.89 1.44
CA PRO A 176 48.99 30.59 2.20
C PRO A 176 49.61 29.70 3.28
N PHE A 177 50.94 29.80 3.44
CA PHE A 177 51.73 29.16 4.50
C PHE A 177 51.25 29.64 5.89
N THR A 178 51.14 28.74 6.87
CA THR A 178 50.86 29.10 8.26
C THR A 178 52.01 29.94 8.82
N GLY A 179 51.71 31.16 9.29
CA GLY A 179 52.72 32.09 9.84
C GLY A 179 53.36 31.61 11.15
N PRO A 180 54.49 32.21 11.57
CA PRO A 180 55.27 31.77 12.73
C PRO A 180 54.60 32.03 14.08
N SER A 181 54.99 31.25 15.11
CA SER A 181 54.47 31.36 16.47
C SER A 181 54.81 32.72 17.14
N PRO A 182 53.97 33.24 18.05
CA PRO A 182 54.22 34.50 18.75
C PRO A 182 55.47 34.45 19.67
N VAL A 183 56.22 35.55 19.70
CA VAL A 183 57.35 35.77 20.62
C VAL A 183 56.85 35.85 22.08
N HIS A 184 57.57 35.23 23.01
CA HIS A 184 57.25 35.25 24.45
C HIS A 184 58.50 35.52 25.30
N ALA A 185 58.30 35.94 26.56
CA ALA A 185 59.36 36.27 27.53
C ALA A 185 60.33 37.39 27.09
N LEU A 186 59.80 38.56 26.70
CA LEU A 186 60.61 39.74 26.42
C LEU A 186 61.10 40.40 27.73
N GLU A 187 62.41 40.41 27.97
CA GLU A 187 63.06 41.05 29.12
C GLU A 187 63.97 42.21 28.67
N ALA A 188 64.06 43.25 29.51
CA ALA A 188 64.87 44.44 29.26
C ALA A 188 65.88 44.64 30.40
N GLU A 189 67.18 44.60 30.09
CA GLU A 189 68.25 44.84 31.06
C GLU A 189 68.87 46.23 30.80
N TYR A 190 68.99 47.03 31.86
CA TYR A 190 69.53 48.39 31.79
C TYR A 190 71.06 48.38 31.81
N VAL A 191 71.68 48.80 30.70
CA VAL A 191 73.15 48.75 30.52
C VAL A 191 73.79 50.16 30.54
N GLY A 192 72.98 51.22 30.59
CA GLY A 192 73.46 52.61 30.74
C GLY A 192 72.44 53.66 30.30
N VAL A 193 72.80 54.94 30.39
CA VAL A 193 71.90 56.09 30.14
C VAL A 193 71.46 56.29 28.68
N THR A 194 71.95 55.50 27.73
CA THR A 194 71.57 55.58 26.31
C THR A 194 71.33 54.22 25.64
N SER A 195 71.33 53.12 26.40
CA SER A 195 71.19 51.77 25.85
C SER A 195 70.43 50.82 26.79
N VAL A 196 69.53 50.04 26.19
CA VAL A 196 68.80 48.93 26.83
C VAL A 196 69.04 47.68 26.00
N ASN A 197 69.32 46.56 26.66
CA ASN A 197 69.45 45.27 25.99
C ASN A 197 68.09 44.53 26.08
N LEU A 198 67.62 43.97 24.96
CA LEU A 198 66.32 43.27 24.88
C LEU A 198 66.56 41.80 24.52
N THR A 199 65.99 40.88 25.29
CA THR A 199 66.05 39.43 25.06
C THR A 199 64.65 38.84 24.99
N TRP A 200 64.41 37.88 24.09
CA TRP A 200 63.12 37.17 23.98
C TRP A 200 63.31 35.72 23.53
N ALA A 201 62.32 34.87 23.78
CA ALA A 201 62.32 33.45 23.42
C ALA A 201 61.28 33.12 22.33
N MET A 202 61.55 32.03 21.59
CA MET A 202 60.68 31.44 20.59
C MET A 202 60.54 29.93 20.87
N ASN A 203 59.38 29.35 20.60
CA ASN A 203 59.13 27.92 20.81
C ASN A 203 59.14 27.07 19.53
N ASP A 204 59.53 27.64 18.37
CA ASP A 204 59.60 26.87 17.12
C ASP A 204 60.99 26.22 16.93
N THR A 205 61.00 24.91 16.67
CA THR A 205 62.20 24.09 16.44
C THR A 205 62.64 24.04 14.97
N ALA A 206 62.05 24.83 14.08
CA ALA A 206 62.38 24.86 12.65
C ALA A 206 63.45 25.91 12.33
N SER A 207 64.48 25.52 11.58
CA SER A 207 65.63 26.34 11.16
C SER A 207 65.27 27.34 10.05
N ILE A 208 64.44 28.34 10.35
CA ILE A 208 64.08 29.43 9.43
C ILE A 208 64.51 30.76 10.07
N SER A 209 65.19 31.62 9.31
CA SER A 209 65.59 32.96 9.77
C SER A 209 64.43 33.96 9.62
N TYR A 210 63.88 34.43 10.74
CA TYR A 210 62.88 35.50 10.73
C TYR A 210 63.54 36.88 10.88
N THR A 211 63.00 37.90 10.19
CA THR A 211 63.42 39.30 10.38
C THR A 211 62.35 40.03 11.19
N TYR A 212 62.72 40.57 12.35
CA TYR A 212 61.81 41.25 13.28
C TYR A 212 62.04 42.76 13.25
N ARG A 213 60.97 43.56 13.37
CA ARG A 213 61.02 45.03 13.44
C ARG A 213 60.71 45.52 14.85
N ILE A 214 61.70 46.05 15.57
CA ILE A 214 61.48 46.62 16.90
C ILE A 214 61.02 48.08 16.75
N GLU A 215 59.84 48.42 17.27
CA GLU A 215 59.32 49.79 17.34
C GLU A 215 59.30 50.29 18.79
N VAL A 216 59.97 51.42 19.06
CA VAL A 216 60.00 52.07 20.38
C VAL A 216 59.17 53.37 20.28
N ALA A 217 58.06 53.44 21.03
CA ALA A 217 57.18 54.61 21.03
C ALA A 217 57.35 55.45 22.31
N ASN A 218 57.39 56.77 22.18
CA ASN A 218 57.49 57.71 23.32
C ASN A 218 56.10 58.01 23.90
N ALA A 219 55.95 57.92 25.22
CA ALA A 219 54.66 57.97 25.91
C ALA A 219 54.15 59.40 26.12
N THR A 220 53.74 60.08 25.05
CA THR A 220 52.89 61.28 25.16
C THR A 220 51.90 61.32 24.01
N THR A 221 50.84 60.51 24.08
CA THR A 221 49.41 60.92 23.93
C THR A 221 48.56 59.66 23.74
N SER A 222 47.76 59.35 24.75
CA SER A 222 46.89 58.19 24.81
C SER A 222 45.59 58.43 24.03
N LYS A 223 45.27 57.53 23.09
CA LYS A 223 43.90 57.06 22.85
C LYS A 223 43.97 55.65 22.24
N CYS A 224 43.83 54.66 23.12
CA CYS A 224 43.70 53.25 22.76
C CYS A 224 42.28 52.97 22.23
N GLY A 225 42.22 52.29 21.08
CA GLY A 225 41.00 51.74 20.49
C GLY A 225 41.41 50.94 19.26
N CYS A 226 41.65 49.63 19.44
CA CYS A 226 42.09 48.71 18.41
C CYS A 226 41.04 48.61 17.28
N GLY A 227 41.35 49.21 16.14
CA GLY A 227 40.68 48.93 14.88
C GLY A 227 41.29 47.69 14.23
N SER A 228 40.47 46.67 13.99
CA SER A 228 40.77 45.52 13.15
C SER A 228 40.91 46.01 11.71
N SER A 229 42.15 46.18 11.24
CA SER A 229 42.43 46.42 9.82
C SER A 229 42.15 45.12 9.04
N PHE A 230 41.05 45.12 8.29
CA PHE A 230 40.74 44.12 7.28
C PHE A 230 41.83 44.14 6.19
N PHE A 231 42.52 43.01 5.99
CA PHE A 231 43.30 42.77 4.77
C PHE A 231 42.38 42.13 3.74
N ILE A 232 42.12 42.87 2.65
CA ILE A 232 41.47 42.34 1.45
C ILE A 232 42.55 41.62 0.64
N PHE A 233 42.49 40.28 0.58
CA PHE A 233 43.24 39.52 -0.41
C PHE A 233 42.38 39.39 -1.67
N LEU A 234 42.76 40.08 -2.74
CA LEU A 234 42.22 39.82 -4.09
C LEU A 234 42.82 38.49 -4.59
N ALA A 235 42.04 37.41 -4.52
CA ALA A 235 42.33 36.20 -5.28
C ALA A 235 41.71 36.36 -6.68
N LEU A 236 42.54 36.46 -7.71
CA LEU A 236 42.07 36.46 -9.10
C LEU A 236 41.69 35.02 -9.48
N GLN A 237 40.44 34.79 -9.88
CA GLN A 237 39.91 33.48 -10.26
C GLN A 237 40.01 33.32 -11.79
N ILE A 238 40.63 32.23 -12.26
CA ILE A 238 40.67 31.86 -13.68
C ILE A 238 39.92 30.53 -13.82
N ILE A 239 38.99 30.49 -14.79
CA ILE A 239 38.04 29.39 -15.01
C ILE A 239 38.29 28.78 -16.39
N VAL A 240 38.40 27.45 -16.44
CA VAL A 240 38.42 26.66 -17.69
C VAL A 240 37.27 25.66 -17.66
N LEU A 241 36.61 25.47 -18.81
CA LEU A 241 35.35 24.72 -18.96
C LEU A 241 35.48 23.60 -20.01
N PRO A 242 36.21 22.49 -19.73
CA PRO A 242 36.30 21.36 -20.66
C PRO A 242 35.18 20.32 -20.40
N PHE A 243 34.79 19.61 -21.46
CA PHE A 243 33.97 18.40 -21.38
C PHE A 243 34.87 17.18 -21.20
N THR A 244 34.49 16.18 -20.39
CA THR A 244 35.12 14.87 -20.44
C THR A 244 34.75 14.12 -21.72
N GLY A 245 35.66 13.29 -22.24
CA GLY A 245 35.39 12.51 -23.44
C GLY A 245 34.26 11.50 -23.24
N PRO A 246 33.44 11.22 -24.26
CA PRO A 246 32.40 10.20 -24.18
C PRO A 246 33.02 8.80 -24.11
N SER A 247 32.33 7.86 -23.44
CA SER A 247 32.73 6.46 -23.43
C SER A 247 32.62 5.82 -24.83
N PRO A 248 33.42 4.78 -25.14
CA PRO A 248 33.27 4.02 -26.38
C PRO A 248 31.87 3.41 -26.48
N VAL A 249 31.34 3.38 -27.70
CA VAL A 249 30.06 2.72 -27.97
C VAL A 249 30.17 1.21 -27.69
N ARG A 250 29.10 0.63 -27.15
CA ARG A 250 29.02 -0.79 -26.78
C ARG A 250 28.00 -1.50 -27.66
N ASP A 251 28.10 -2.83 -27.70
CA ASP A 251 27.16 -3.68 -28.45
C ASP A 251 26.95 -3.25 -29.91
N LEU A 252 28.01 -2.82 -30.59
CA LEU A 252 27.97 -2.52 -32.02
C LEU A 252 27.59 -3.80 -32.79
N LYS A 253 26.44 -3.77 -33.45
CA LYS A 253 25.81 -4.90 -34.13
C LYS A 253 25.30 -4.49 -35.50
N VAL A 254 25.22 -5.49 -36.38
CA VAL A 254 24.67 -5.37 -37.73
C VAL A 254 23.23 -5.85 -37.69
N GLU A 255 22.30 -4.98 -38.05
CA GLU A 255 20.87 -5.31 -38.08
C GLU A 255 20.45 -5.85 -39.45
N TYR A 256 21.05 -5.33 -40.53
CA TYR A 256 20.73 -5.74 -41.89
C TYR A 256 21.93 -5.56 -42.82
N VAL A 257 22.14 -6.53 -43.71
CA VAL A 257 23.13 -6.48 -44.79
C VAL A 257 22.41 -6.62 -46.13
N GLY A 258 22.35 -5.53 -46.88
CA GLY A 258 21.79 -5.46 -48.22
C GLY A 258 22.87 -5.54 -49.31
N VAL A 259 22.40 -5.40 -50.55
CA VAL A 259 23.27 -5.39 -51.75
C VAL A 259 24.13 -4.12 -51.79
N THR A 260 23.53 -2.97 -51.47
CA THR A 260 24.19 -1.65 -51.49
C THR A 260 24.06 -0.90 -50.18
N SER A 261 23.61 -1.54 -49.10
CA SER A 261 23.35 -0.88 -47.84
C SER A 261 23.60 -1.77 -46.63
N VAL A 262 23.99 -1.19 -45.50
CA VAL A 262 24.18 -1.88 -44.22
C VAL A 262 23.54 -1.06 -43.10
N ASN A 263 22.78 -1.70 -42.21
CA ASN A 263 22.22 -1.07 -41.03
C ASN A 263 23.02 -1.47 -39.78
N LEU A 264 23.49 -0.47 -39.04
CA LEU A 264 24.24 -0.65 -37.81
C LEU A 264 23.45 -0.11 -36.61
N THR A 265 23.60 -0.77 -35.47
CA THR A 265 23.03 -0.36 -34.17
C THR A 265 24.07 -0.50 -33.07
N TRP A 266 24.03 0.38 -32.07
CA TRP A 266 24.94 0.35 -30.92
C TRP A 266 24.26 0.88 -29.66
N ALA A 267 24.94 0.83 -28.52
CA ALA A 267 24.46 1.31 -27.23
C ALA A 267 25.51 2.20 -26.52
N VAL A 268 25.05 3.12 -25.68
CA VAL A 268 25.90 4.01 -24.88
C VAL A 268 25.39 4.03 -23.44
N SER A 269 26.30 3.89 -22.48
CA SER A 269 25.98 3.79 -21.04
C SER A 269 26.15 5.09 -20.25
N ASP A 270 26.53 6.19 -20.91
CA ASP A 270 26.80 7.46 -20.25
C ASP A 270 25.50 8.19 -19.88
N ALA A 271 25.47 8.79 -18.69
CA ALA A 271 24.32 9.57 -18.21
C ALA A 271 24.01 10.79 -19.08
N ALA A 272 25.02 11.33 -19.77
CA ALA A 272 24.90 12.46 -20.70
C ALA A 272 24.67 12.04 -22.17
N SER A 273 24.39 10.76 -22.44
CA SER A 273 24.28 10.22 -23.82
C SER A 273 23.21 10.87 -24.70
N SER A 274 22.23 11.57 -24.12
CA SER A 274 21.20 12.31 -24.86
C SER A 274 21.73 13.49 -25.69
N SER A 275 22.94 13.98 -25.41
CA SER A 275 23.56 15.10 -26.15
C SER A 275 24.68 14.65 -27.09
N TYR A 276 24.84 13.34 -27.32
CA TYR A 276 25.92 12.81 -28.14
C TYR A 276 25.55 12.79 -29.63
N THR A 277 26.56 12.97 -30.46
CA THR A 277 26.54 12.72 -31.91
C THR A 277 27.49 11.57 -32.22
N TYR A 278 27.20 10.79 -33.25
CA TYR A 278 27.97 9.60 -33.61
C TYR A 278 28.62 9.80 -34.96
N ARG A 279 29.94 9.63 -35.03
CA ARG A 279 30.68 9.62 -36.30
C ARG A 279 30.91 8.18 -36.73
N ILE A 280 30.47 7.84 -37.92
CA ILE A 280 30.64 6.52 -38.54
C ILE A 280 31.69 6.65 -39.63
N GLU A 281 32.84 6.03 -39.42
CA GLU A 281 33.91 5.91 -40.40
C GLU A 281 33.71 4.64 -41.22
N VAL A 282 33.65 4.78 -42.55
CA VAL A 282 33.49 3.67 -43.49
C VAL A 282 34.76 3.53 -44.32
N ALA A 283 35.33 2.33 -44.31
CA ALA A 283 36.54 2.01 -45.07
C ALA A 283 36.37 0.70 -45.86
N ASN A 284 36.99 0.61 -47.03
CA ASN A 284 37.11 -0.61 -47.85
C ASN A 284 38.56 -0.69 -48.33
N ALA A 285 39.09 -1.89 -48.56
CA ALA A 285 40.43 -2.15 -49.07
C ALA A 285 40.82 -1.37 -50.35
N THR A 286 39.85 -0.85 -51.13
CA THR A 286 40.08 -0.19 -52.42
C THR A 286 39.75 1.32 -52.47
N THR A 287 39.05 1.88 -51.48
CA THR A 287 38.57 3.29 -51.50
C THR A 287 38.94 4.08 -50.24
N SER A 288 39.11 5.41 -50.42
CA SER A 288 39.37 6.39 -49.37
C SER A 288 38.34 6.32 -48.25
N VAL A 289 38.80 6.46 -47.00
CA VAL A 289 37.97 6.52 -45.80
C VAL A 289 37.02 7.73 -45.87
N TRP A 290 35.72 7.54 -45.59
CA TRP A 290 34.76 8.63 -45.46
C TRP A 290 33.98 8.55 -44.15
N ASN A 291 33.54 9.72 -43.67
CA ASN A 291 32.82 9.87 -42.42
C ASN A 291 31.36 10.23 -42.67
N LEU A 292 30.48 9.62 -41.88
CA LEU A 292 29.06 9.91 -41.79
C LEU A 292 28.74 10.32 -40.35
N THR A 293 27.66 11.06 -40.14
CA THR A 293 27.22 11.49 -38.80
C THR A 293 25.78 11.09 -38.52
N SER A 294 25.50 10.68 -37.29
CA SER A 294 24.19 10.29 -36.79
C SER A 294 23.91 10.91 -35.43
N ASN A 295 22.67 11.32 -35.17
CA ASN A 295 22.22 11.71 -33.83
C ASN A 295 21.52 10.56 -33.08
N ASP A 296 21.29 9.45 -33.78
CA ASP A 296 20.64 8.25 -33.25
C ASP A 296 21.64 7.11 -33.07
N ILE A 297 21.31 6.18 -32.17
CA ILE A 297 22.08 4.94 -31.90
C ILE A 297 21.92 3.85 -32.97
N LYS A 298 21.30 4.20 -34.10
CA LYS A 298 21.11 3.35 -35.27
C LYS A 298 21.34 4.16 -36.53
N PHE A 299 21.95 3.57 -37.54
CA PHE A 299 22.23 4.27 -38.79
C PHE A 299 22.27 3.32 -40.00
N GLN A 300 21.69 3.77 -41.11
CA GLN A 300 21.70 3.05 -42.38
C GLN A 300 22.71 3.68 -43.32
N ILE A 301 23.70 2.89 -43.72
CA ILE A 301 24.75 3.25 -44.65
C ILE A 301 24.30 2.75 -46.03
N THR A 302 24.27 3.65 -47.01
CA THR A 302 23.82 3.35 -48.39
C THR A 302 24.97 3.58 -49.37
N ASP A 303 24.71 3.32 -50.66
CA ASP A 303 25.68 3.49 -51.76
C ASP A 303 26.96 2.65 -51.62
N LEU A 304 26.87 1.50 -50.97
CA LEU A 304 27.95 0.53 -50.86
C LEU A 304 28.04 -0.33 -52.13
N ILE A 305 29.25 -0.78 -52.47
CA ILE A 305 29.49 -1.64 -53.61
C ILE A 305 29.07 -3.08 -53.25
N PRO A 306 28.29 -3.79 -54.08
CA PRO A 306 27.91 -5.18 -53.83
C PRO A 306 29.10 -6.14 -53.68
N GLY A 307 28.96 -7.14 -52.81
CA GLY A 307 29.96 -8.20 -52.57
C GLY A 307 31.35 -7.71 -52.13
N THR A 308 31.43 -6.57 -51.46
CA THR A 308 32.69 -5.91 -51.09
C THR A 308 32.87 -5.85 -49.57
N LEU A 309 34.09 -6.07 -49.07
CA LEU A 309 34.41 -6.01 -47.65
C LEU A 309 34.51 -4.55 -47.18
N TYR A 310 33.73 -4.21 -46.16
CA TYR A 310 33.78 -2.93 -45.48
C TYR A 310 34.19 -3.10 -44.03
N ASN A 311 34.91 -2.10 -43.53
CA ASN A 311 35.23 -1.91 -42.13
C ASN A 311 34.52 -0.64 -41.63
N PHE A 312 33.70 -0.77 -40.60
CA PHE A 312 32.89 0.29 -40.03
C PHE A 312 33.34 0.59 -38.61
N THR A 313 33.74 1.83 -38.33
CA THR A 313 34.12 2.27 -36.98
C THR A 313 33.18 3.37 -36.49
N VAL A 314 32.55 3.19 -35.34
CA VAL A 314 31.60 4.15 -34.75
C VAL A 314 32.23 4.82 -33.53
N PHE A 315 32.28 6.14 -33.54
CA PHE A 315 32.79 6.99 -32.47
C PHE A 315 31.64 7.78 -31.83
N ALA A 316 31.60 7.82 -30.50
CA ALA A 316 30.75 8.76 -29.78
C ALA A 316 31.46 10.12 -29.69
N ALA A 317 30.73 11.22 -29.91
CA ALA A 317 31.30 12.55 -29.96
C ALA A 317 30.38 13.61 -29.31
N VAL A 318 30.98 14.61 -28.67
CA VAL A 318 30.27 15.69 -27.95
C VAL A 318 30.65 17.06 -28.54
N ASN A 319 29.70 18.01 -28.51
CA ASN A 319 29.87 19.39 -28.96
C ASN A 319 30.34 19.51 -30.43
N ASP A 320 29.50 19.03 -31.36
CA ASP A 320 29.76 19.07 -32.81
C ASP A 320 31.10 18.43 -33.21
N SER A 321 31.38 17.23 -32.67
CA SER A 321 32.55 16.41 -33.01
C SER A 321 33.92 16.92 -32.53
N GLN A 322 33.97 17.85 -31.57
CA GLN A 322 35.23 18.39 -31.05
C GLN A 322 35.95 17.46 -30.07
N THR A 323 35.21 16.68 -29.28
CA THR A 323 35.77 15.68 -28.35
C THR A 323 35.17 14.32 -28.66
N GLU A 324 36.02 13.36 -29.05
CA GLU A 324 35.62 12.01 -29.47
C GLU A 324 36.13 10.94 -28.49
N GLY A 325 35.32 9.93 -28.26
CA GLY A 325 35.68 8.73 -27.51
C GLY A 325 36.41 7.70 -28.38
N GLU A 326 36.83 6.60 -27.78
CA GLU A 326 37.40 5.46 -28.50
C GLU A 326 36.33 4.82 -29.42
N GLY A 327 36.72 4.47 -30.65
CA GLY A 327 35.80 3.91 -31.65
C GLY A 327 35.63 2.40 -31.52
N ALA A 328 34.42 1.89 -31.76
CA ALA A 328 34.16 0.46 -31.88
C ALA A 328 34.06 0.05 -33.36
N THR A 329 34.64 -1.09 -33.72
CA THR A 329 34.84 -1.49 -35.11
C THR A 329 34.16 -2.82 -35.46
N ILE A 330 33.61 -2.93 -36.67
CA ILE A 330 33.04 -4.17 -37.22
C ILE A 330 33.32 -4.29 -38.73
N ASP A 331 33.69 -5.48 -39.20
CA ASP A 331 33.95 -5.78 -40.61
C ASP A 331 32.96 -6.80 -41.19
N LEU A 332 32.46 -6.54 -42.40
CA LEU A 332 31.54 -7.45 -43.11
C LEU A 332 31.50 -7.19 -44.63
N TYR A 333 31.07 -8.19 -45.38
CA TYR A 333 30.82 -8.08 -46.82
C TYR A 333 29.38 -7.63 -47.09
N THR A 334 29.18 -6.71 -48.03
CA THR A 334 27.85 -6.44 -48.60
C THR A 334 27.36 -7.65 -49.41
N ARG A 335 26.04 -7.78 -49.59
CA ARG A 335 25.47 -8.88 -50.37
C ARG A 335 25.86 -8.72 -51.84
N PRO A 336 26.29 -9.79 -52.55
CA PRO A 336 26.45 -9.74 -54.00
C PRO A 336 25.10 -9.51 -54.69
N SER A 337 25.09 -8.89 -55.87
CA SER A 337 23.84 -8.73 -56.63
C SER A 337 23.36 -10.10 -57.16
N PRO A 338 22.04 -10.31 -57.29
CA PRO A 338 21.52 -11.51 -57.93
C PRO A 338 22.05 -11.68 -59.35
N VAL A 339 22.25 -12.92 -59.77
CA VAL A 339 22.55 -13.23 -61.18
C VAL A 339 21.39 -12.81 -62.08
N HIS A 340 21.68 -12.40 -63.30
CA HIS A 340 20.66 -12.04 -64.29
C HIS A 340 20.93 -12.75 -65.61
N ALA A 341 19.93 -12.78 -66.49
CA ALA A 341 19.98 -13.50 -67.76
C ALA A 341 20.36 -14.99 -67.60
N LEU A 342 19.79 -15.66 -66.59
CA LEU A 342 19.95 -17.10 -66.41
C LEU A 342 19.24 -17.84 -67.56
N GLU A 343 20.00 -18.54 -68.38
CA GLU A 343 19.51 -19.25 -69.56
C GLU A 343 20.16 -20.63 -69.66
N ALA A 344 19.38 -21.60 -70.17
CA ALA A 344 19.90 -22.91 -70.55
C ALA A 344 20.47 -22.83 -71.97
N GLU A 345 21.79 -22.70 -72.09
CA GLU A 345 22.51 -22.64 -73.38
C GLU A 345 22.36 -23.96 -74.16
N TYR A 346 22.32 -25.09 -73.44
CA TYR A 346 22.15 -26.41 -74.02
C TYR A 346 21.31 -27.32 -73.11
N VAL A 347 20.36 -28.04 -73.69
CA VAL A 347 19.54 -29.04 -73.01
C VAL A 347 19.76 -30.39 -73.70
N GLY A 348 20.54 -31.26 -73.07
CA GLY A 348 20.84 -32.62 -73.51
C GLY A 348 19.87 -33.66 -72.97
N VAL A 349 20.17 -34.94 -73.22
CA VAL A 349 19.33 -36.07 -72.76
C VAL A 349 19.42 -36.26 -71.25
N THR A 350 20.61 -36.07 -70.66
CA THR A 350 20.91 -36.24 -69.23
C THR A 350 21.71 -35.08 -68.64
N SER A 351 21.84 -33.97 -69.37
CA SER A 351 22.60 -32.81 -68.90
C SER A 351 22.01 -31.48 -69.39
N VAL A 352 22.27 -30.40 -68.67
CA VAL A 352 21.90 -29.03 -69.03
C VAL A 352 23.09 -28.10 -68.78
N ASN A 353 23.43 -27.26 -69.76
CA ASN A 353 24.40 -26.18 -69.58
C ASN A 353 23.65 -24.89 -69.26
N LEU A 354 23.95 -24.33 -68.09
CA LEU A 354 23.41 -23.05 -67.64
C LEU A 354 24.46 -21.96 -67.82
N THR A 355 24.00 -20.78 -68.22
CA THR A 355 24.79 -19.56 -68.31
C THR A 355 24.04 -18.40 -67.66
N TRP A 356 24.75 -17.48 -67.04
CA TRP A 356 24.19 -16.28 -66.40
C TRP A 356 25.17 -15.12 -66.51
N ALA A 357 24.76 -13.91 -66.14
CA ALA A 357 25.58 -12.71 -66.18
C ALA A 357 25.62 -11.98 -64.84
N MET A 358 26.70 -11.22 -64.61
CA MET A 358 26.90 -10.37 -63.43
C MET A 358 27.35 -8.96 -63.83
N ASN A 359 26.71 -7.96 -63.23
CA ASN A 359 27.01 -6.55 -63.48
C ASN A 359 27.87 -5.91 -62.38
N ASP A 360 28.18 -6.65 -61.32
CA ASP A 360 28.96 -6.13 -60.21
C ASP A 360 30.44 -6.03 -60.57
N THR A 361 31.06 -4.90 -60.23
CA THR A 361 32.51 -4.68 -60.37
C THR A 361 33.35 -5.63 -59.50
N ALA A 362 32.77 -6.14 -58.41
CA ALA A 362 33.41 -7.10 -57.52
C ALA A 362 33.16 -8.57 -57.92
N SER A 363 32.45 -8.83 -59.03
CA SER A 363 32.02 -10.19 -59.44
C SER A 363 33.15 -11.19 -59.67
N ILE A 364 34.40 -10.71 -59.81
CA ILE A 364 35.61 -11.53 -59.95
C ILE A 364 35.85 -12.42 -58.71
N SER A 365 35.42 -12.00 -57.52
CA SER A 365 35.56 -12.77 -56.29
C SER A 365 34.35 -13.66 -55.99
N TYR A 366 33.36 -13.72 -56.89
CA TYR A 366 32.11 -14.41 -56.63
C TYR A 366 32.23 -15.88 -57.01
N THR A 367 31.61 -16.73 -56.20
CA THR A 367 31.32 -18.13 -56.51
C THR A 367 29.82 -18.29 -56.63
N TYR A 368 29.37 -19.25 -57.44
CA TYR A 368 27.95 -19.45 -57.73
C TYR A 368 27.51 -20.83 -57.23
N ARG A 369 26.48 -20.86 -56.40
CA ARG A 369 25.81 -22.09 -55.98
C ARG A 369 24.61 -22.33 -56.90
N ILE A 370 24.53 -23.50 -57.50
CA ILE A 370 23.42 -23.91 -58.36
C ILE A 370 22.63 -25.01 -57.64
N GLU A 371 21.37 -24.73 -57.36
CA GLU A 371 20.41 -25.69 -56.84
C GLU A 371 19.63 -26.32 -57.98
N VAL A 372 19.60 -27.66 -57.99
CA VAL A 372 18.87 -28.46 -58.98
C VAL A 372 17.73 -29.19 -58.28
N ALA A 373 16.48 -28.82 -58.55
CA ALA A 373 15.31 -29.44 -57.92
C ALA A 373 14.43 -30.16 -58.94
N ASN A 374 13.95 -31.36 -58.61
CA ASN A 374 12.91 -32.08 -59.37
C ASN A 374 11.58 -32.12 -58.59
N ALA A 375 10.50 -32.52 -59.25
CA ALA A 375 9.15 -32.51 -58.68
C ALA A 375 8.91 -33.45 -57.47
N THR A 376 9.84 -34.35 -57.13
CA THR A 376 9.62 -35.43 -56.12
C THR A 376 10.81 -35.70 -55.20
N THR A 377 11.67 -34.70 -54.91
CA THR A 377 12.89 -34.72 -54.06
C THR A 377 14.18 -35.32 -54.64
N SER A 378 15.16 -34.44 -54.87
CA SER A 378 16.58 -34.53 -54.49
C SER A 378 17.25 -33.24 -54.97
N VAL A 379 17.65 -32.35 -54.05
CA VAL A 379 18.41 -31.13 -54.36
C VAL A 379 19.87 -31.51 -54.53
N GLN A 380 20.44 -31.26 -55.70
CA GLN A 380 21.89 -31.34 -55.91
C GLN A 380 22.45 -29.92 -55.91
N ASP A 381 23.37 -29.64 -54.98
CA ASP A 381 24.11 -28.39 -54.93
C ASP A 381 25.41 -28.53 -55.70
N LEU A 382 25.60 -27.66 -56.70
CA LEU A 382 26.86 -27.54 -57.42
C LEU A 382 27.46 -26.17 -57.22
N MET A 383 28.79 -26.10 -57.12
CA MET A 383 29.52 -24.83 -57.05
C MET A 383 30.21 -24.58 -58.39
N SER A 384 30.06 -23.37 -58.93
CA SER A 384 30.83 -22.89 -60.08
C SER A 384 31.59 -21.62 -59.73
N ASN A 385 32.82 -21.52 -60.21
CA ASN A 385 33.63 -20.28 -60.12
C ASN A 385 33.51 -19.43 -61.40
N ASP A 386 32.75 -19.90 -62.39
CA ASP A 386 32.50 -19.20 -63.65
C ASP A 386 31.00 -18.92 -63.77
N THR A 387 30.64 -18.01 -64.66
CA THR A 387 29.26 -17.61 -64.97
C THR A 387 28.49 -18.63 -65.83
N ARG A 388 28.97 -19.88 -65.83
CA ARG A 388 28.39 -21.02 -66.51
C ARG A 388 28.64 -22.30 -65.74
N SER A 389 27.78 -23.29 -65.91
CA SER A 389 27.98 -24.63 -65.34
C SER A 389 27.24 -25.69 -66.15
N GLU A 390 27.87 -26.86 -66.30
CA GLU A 390 27.24 -28.06 -66.85
C GLU A 390 26.71 -28.91 -65.70
N ILE A 391 25.40 -29.16 -65.71
CA ILE A 391 24.73 -30.04 -64.76
C ILE A 391 24.52 -31.40 -65.43
N THR A 392 25.13 -32.45 -64.90
CA THR A 392 25.05 -33.82 -65.43
C THR A 392 24.13 -34.70 -64.59
N ASP A 393 23.94 -35.96 -65.00
CA ASP A 393 23.20 -36.99 -64.27
C ASP A 393 21.70 -36.71 -64.07
N LEU A 394 21.11 -35.91 -64.95
CA LEU A 394 19.67 -35.62 -64.97
C LEU A 394 18.87 -36.78 -65.59
N ILE A 395 17.66 -37.02 -65.08
CA ILE A 395 16.77 -38.07 -65.58
C ILE A 395 16.04 -37.56 -66.84
N PRO A 396 16.16 -38.24 -67.99
CA PRO A 396 15.50 -37.81 -69.22
C PRO A 396 13.97 -37.68 -69.07
N GLY A 397 13.39 -36.61 -69.62
CA GLY A 397 11.94 -36.36 -69.59
C GLY A 397 11.37 -35.89 -68.25
N THR A 398 12.23 -35.62 -67.25
CA THR A 398 11.83 -35.10 -65.94
C THR A 398 11.92 -33.58 -65.91
N TRP A 399 10.96 -32.92 -65.26
CA TRP A 399 11.00 -31.47 -65.07
C TRP A 399 11.94 -31.09 -63.92
N TYR A 400 12.85 -30.16 -64.21
CA TYR A 400 13.82 -29.62 -63.25
C TYR A 400 13.67 -28.10 -63.15
N ASN A 401 13.83 -27.59 -61.93
CA ASN A 401 14.01 -26.18 -61.64
C ASN A 401 15.46 -25.93 -61.26
N PHE A 402 16.06 -24.87 -61.80
CA PHE A 402 17.44 -24.49 -61.53
C PHE A 402 17.48 -23.09 -60.93
N THR A 403 18.07 -22.96 -59.75
CA THR A 403 18.24 -21.67 -59.08
C THR A 403 19.73 -21.40 -58.88
N VAL A 404 20.21 -20.22 -59.27
CA VAL A 404 21.62 -19.85 -59.16
C VAL A 404 21.78 -18.68 -58.21
N PHE A 405 22.66 -18.84 -57.23
CA PHE A 405 22.94 -17.87 -56.18
C PHE A 405 24.38 -17.41 -56.26
N SER A 406 24.62 -16.10 -56.18
CA SER A 406 25.94 -15.51 -56.05
C SER A 406 26.40 -15.49 -54.59
N ALA A 407 27.62 -15.93 -54.32
CA ALA A 407 28.25 -15.93 -53.00
C ALA A 407 29.66 -15.33 -53.08
N VAL A 408 30.18 -14.82 -51.94
CA VAL A 408 31.52 -14.22 -51.87
C VAL A 408 32.37 -15.00 -50.87
N ASN A 409 33.49 -15.57 -51.34
CA ASN A 409 34.54 -16.23 -50.53
C ASN A 409 34.07 -17.37 -49.58
N ASP A 410 32.99 -18.08 -49.92
CA ASP A 410 32.52 -19.29 -49.19
C ASP A 410 32.23 -19.05 -47.69
N ARG A 411 32.03 -17.77 -47.30
CA ARG A 411 31.64 -17.39 -45.94
C ARG A 411 30.12 -17.32 -45.82
N PRO A 412 29.50 -18.08 -44.91
CA PRO A 412 28.06 -18.04 -44.72
C PRO A 412 27.69 -16.69 -44.08
N LEU A 413 26.63 -16.06 -44.57
CA LEU A 413 26.10 -14.87 -43.93
C LEU A 413 25.37 -15.25 -42.62
N PRO A 414 25.44 -14.38 -41.60
CA PRO A 414 24.65 -14.57 -40.38
C PRO A 414 23.15 -14.47 -40.72
N VAL A 415 22.33 -15.15 -39.94
CA VAL A 415 20.87 -14.94 -39.94
C VAL A 415 20.57 -13.47 -39.61
N ASN A 416 19.72 -12.78 -40.36
CA ASN A 416 19.41 -11.36 -40.11
C ASN A 416 18.84 -11.14 -38.70
N SER A 417 17.82 -11.92 -38.33
CA SER A 417 17.25 -11.97 -36.98
C SER A 417 16.44 -13.25 -36.80
N PHE A 418 16.15 -13.61 -35.54
CA PHE A 418 15.29 -14.75 -35.24
C PHE A 418 14.26 -14.42 -34.16
N GLN A 419 13.12 -15.10 -34.24
CA GLN A 419 12.09 -15.14 -33.22
C GLN A 419 12.33 -16.34 -32.31
N CYS A 420 12.04 -16.16 -31.03
CA CYS A 420 12.04 -17.24 -30.06
C CYS A 420 10.78 -17.12 -29.22
N GLU A 421 9.86 -18.05 -29.43
CA GLU A 421 8.57 -18.05 -28.78
C GLU A 421 8.47 -19.23 -27.81
N PRO A 422 8.09 -19.00 -26.54
CA PRO A 422 7.82 -20.09 -25.63
C PRO A 422 6.58 -20.86 -26.06
N VAL A 423 6.67 -22.20 -26.05
CA VAL A 423 5.50 -23.06 -26.25
C VAL A 423 4.73 -23.14 -24.94
N ALA A 424 3.45 -22.76 -24.97
CA ALA A 424 2.60 -22.80 -23.79
C ALA A 424 2.61 -24.20 -23.14
N ASN A 425 2.85 -24.23 -21.84
CA ASN A 425 2.90 -25.43 -21.02
C ASN A 425 3.95 -26.49 -21.45
N GLN A 426 5.00 -26.08 -22.17
CA GLN A 426 6.13 -26.94 -22.50
C GLN A 426 7.44 -26.25 -22.16
N SER A 427 8.46 -27.03 -21.82
CA SER A 427 9.79 -26.53 -21.54
C SER A 427 10.62 -26.34 -22.83
N VAL A 428 9.98 -25.90 -23.91
CA VAL A 428 10.62 -25.80 -25.23
C VAL A 428 10.44 -24.40 -25.77
N LEU A 429 11.47 -23.88 -26.44
CA LEU A 429 11.40 -22.67 -27.24
C LEU A 429 11.25 -23.04 -28.72
N MET A 430 10.34 -22.37 -29.42
CA MET A 430 10.28 -22.43 -30.87
C MET A 430 11.16 -21.33 -31.42
N LEU A 431 12.27 -21.72 -32.05
CA LEU A 431 13.19 -20.82 -32.72
C LEU A 431 12.81 -20.73 -34.19
N LYS A 432 12.73 -19.50 -34.69
CA LYS A 432 12.17 -19.23 -36.01
C LYS A 432 12.93 -18.13 -36.73
N TRP A 433 13.43 -18.39 -37.94
CA TRP A 433 14.22 -17.42 -38.70
C TRP A 433 14.10 -17.62 -40.21
N GLU A 434 14.37 -16.56 -40.97
CA GLU A 434 14.51 -16.65 -42.42
C GLU A 434 15.90 -17.18 -42.79
N CYS A 435 15.95 -18.09 -43.76
CA CYS A 435 17.20 -18.64 -44.27
C CYS A 435 18.12 -17.53 -44.79
N PRO A 436 19.38 -17.42 -44.29
CA PRO A 436 20.32 -16.40 -44.73
C PRO A 436 20.76 -16.65 -46.17
N PHE A 437 21.01 -15.55 -46.90
CA PHE A 437 21.54 -15.60 -48.26
C PHE A 437 22.94 -16.21 -48.28
N GLY A 438 23.25 -17.06 -49.27
CA GLY A 438 24.58 -17.66 -49.45
C GLY A 438 24.70 -19.14 -49.04
N ASN A 439 25.94 -19.66 -49.04
CA ASN A 439 26.25 -21.09 -48.90
C ASN A 439 26.11 -21.59 -47.43
N SER A 440 24.87 -21.75 -46.95
CA SER A 440 24.57 -22.32 -45.65
C SER A 440 24.37 -23.84 -45.76
N SER A 441 25.23 -24.61 -45.11
CA SER A 441 25.12 -26.07 -45.03
C SER A 441 24.40 -26.55 -43.77
N ASP A 442 24.60 -25.86 -42.63
CA ASP A 442 24.04 -26.24 -41.33
C ASP A 442 23.95 -25.05 -40.36
N PHE A 443 23.33 -25.28 -39.19
CA PHE A 443 23.28 -24.31 -38.09
C PHE A 443 23.77 -24.90 -36.77
N LYS A 444 24.52 -24.10 -36.01
CA LYS A 444 24.84 -24.36 -34.60
C LYS A 444 24.04 -23.42 -33.72
N ILE A 445 23.28 -24.01 -32.80
CA ILE A 445 22.46 -23.28 -31.84
C ILE A 445 23.07 -23.50 -30.46
N PHE A 446 23.46 -22.41 -29.80
CA PHE A 446 23.94 -22.41 -28.42
C PHE A 446 22.82 -21.87 -27.53
N ILE A 447 22.45 -22.62 -26.49
CA ILE A 447 21.44 -22.22 -25.52
C ILE A 447 22.14 -22.13 -24.16
N CYS A 448 22.29 -20.92 -23.63
CA CYS A 448 23.09 -20.66 -22.44
C CYS A 448 22.21 -20.06 -21.33
N LYS A 449 22.20 -20.70 -20.16
CA LYS A 449 21.76 -20.11 -18.89
C LYS A 449 23.00 -19.81 -18.03
N ASP A 450 23.66 -20.86 -17.55
CA ASP A 450 24.98 -20.81 -16.89
C ASP A 450 26.07 -21.61 -17.64
N LYS A 451 25.67 -22.70 -18.30
CA LYS A 451 26.49 -23.49 -19.23
C LYS A 451 25.79 -23.51 -20.59
N CYS A 452 26.58 -23.44 -21.66
CA CYS A 452 26.05 -23.46 -23.02
C CYS A 452 25.89 -24.90 -23.49
N GLU A 453 24.65 -25.29 -23.78
CA GLU A 453 24.36 -26.52 -24.51
C GLU A 453 24.38 -26.23 -26.01
N VAL A 454 25.05 -27.09 -26.78
CA VAL A 454 25.18 -26.96 -28.23
C VAL A 454 24.26 -27.95 -28.90
N GLN A 455 23.27 -27.45 -29.61
CA GLN A 455 22.41 -28.24 -30.48
C GLN A 455 22.84 -28.00 -31.93
N GLN A 456 23.29 -29.05 -32.61
CA GLN A 456 23.50 -29.03 -34.06
C GLN A 456 22.23 -29.51 -34.73
N THR A 457 21.73 -28.75 -35.68
CA THR A 457 20.51 -29.08 -36.42
C THR A 457 20.87 -29.34 -37.88
N PRO A 458 20.74 -30.60 -38.36
CA PRO A 458 20.95 -30.91 -39.76
C PRO A 458 19.75 -30.43 -40.57
N SER A 459 19.89 -29.27 -41.21
CA SER A 459 18.90 -28.76 -42.16
C SER A 459 19.58 -27.75 -43.08
N SER A 460 19.95 -28.20 -44.27
CA SER A 460 20.21 -27.29 -45.38
C SER A 460 18.95 -26.44 -45.57
N CYS A 461 19.08 -25.13 -45.46
CA CYS A 461 18.00 -24.21 -45.81
C CYS A 461 17.62 -24.45 -47.28
N MET A 462 16.47 -25.09 -47.52
CA MET A 462 16.14 -25.66 -48.85
C MET A 462 15.74 -24.61 -49.89
N GLU A 463 15.32 -23.42 -49.48
CA GLU A 463 15.00 -22.29 -50.36
C GLU A 463 15.38 -20.95 -49.69
N GLU A 464 16.03 -20.04 -50.43
CA GLU A 464 16.35 -18.70 -49.92
C GLU A 464 15.08 -17.90 -49.56
N GLY A 465 15.10 -17.23 -48.41
CA GLY A 465 13.93 -16.51 -47.88
C GLY A 465 12.83 -17.42 -47.30
N SER A 466 13.00 -18.75 -47.31
CA SER A 466 12.12 -19.66 -46.59
C SER A 466 12.34 -19.56 -45.08
N GLU A 467 11.27 -19.83 -44.34
CA GLU A 467 11.23 -19.69 -42.90
C GLU A 467 11.53 -21.04 -42.22
N GLN A 468 12.61 -21.09 -41.44
CA GLN A 468 12.96 -22.24 -40.62
C GLN A 468 12.31 -22.13 -39.25
N THR A 469 11.80 -23.25 -38.76
CA THR A 469 11.19 -23.35 -37.43
C THR A 469 11.67 -24.62 -36.74
N ILE A 470 12.38 -24.48 -35.63
CA ILE A 470 13.01 -25.60 -34.93
C ILE A 470 12.70 -25.53 -33.42
N PRO A 471 12.23 -26.62 -32.80
CA PRO A 471 12.10 -26.72 -31.35
C PRO A 471 13.46 -26.98 -30.68
N THR A 472 13.70 -26.36 -29.54
CA THR A 472 14.85 -26.69 -28.69
C THR A 472 14.68 -28.04 -27.98
N ALA A 473 15.77 -28.58 -27.43
CA ALA A 473 15.66 -29.59 -26.38
C ALA A 473 14.87 -29.06 -25.15
N PRO A 474 14.33 -29.93 -24.29
CA PRO A 474 13.65 -29.52 -23.06
C PRO A 474 14.57 -28.71 -22.13
N LEU A 475 14.13 -27.53 -21.73
CA LEU A 475 14.81 -26.57 -20.87
C LEU A 475 14.15 -26.52 -19.47
N GLU A 476 14.57 -25.58 -18.62
CA GLU A 476 13.87 -25.28 -17.38
C GLU A 476 12.74 -24.28 -17.65
N TYR A 477 11.61 -24.45 -16.95
CA TYR A 477 10.49 -23.52 -17.00
C TYR A 477 10.84 -22.18 -16.36
N PHE A 478 10.08 -21.13 -16.72
CA PHE A 478 10.20 -19.77 -16.17
C PHE A 478 11.66 -19.28 -16.05
N SER A 479 12.45 -19.54 -17.09
CA SER A 479 13.88 -19.27 -17.12
C SER A 479 14.23 -18.46 -18.36
N THR A 480 15.21 -17.58 -18.20
CA THR A 480 15.74 -16.77 -19.30
C THR A 480 17.03 -17.42 -19.81
N TYR A 481 17.10 -17.65 -21.12
CA TYR A 481 18.25 -18.21 -21.81
C TYR A 481 18.78 -17.22 -22.86
N ASN A 482 20.09 -17.14 -22.99
CA ASN A 482 20.73 -16.50 -24.14
C ASN A 482 20.87 -17.54 -25.27
N VAL A 483 20.09 -17.37 -26.33
CA VAL A 483 20.11 -18.25 -27.50
C VAL A 483 20.98 -17.61 -28.57
N THR A 484 21.94 -18.36 -29.11
CA THR A 484 22.86 -17.89 -30.15
C THR A 484 22.82 -18.83 -31.35
N ILE A 485 22.63 -18.30 -32.55
CA ILE A 485 22.62 -19.05 -33.80
C ILE A 485 23.85 -18.66 -34.63
N VAL A 486 24.55 -19.67 -35.13
CA VAL A 486 25.70 -19.54 -36.03
C VAL A 486 25.42 -20.34 -37.29
N THR A 487 25.48 -19.66 -38.44
CA THR A 487 25.38 -20.30 -39.75
C THR A 487 26.70 -20.98 -40.09
N LEU A 488 26.63 -22.23 -40.56
CA LEU A 488 27.78 -23.01 -41.00
C LEU A 488 27.80 -23.12 -42.52
N SER A 489 29.01 -23.16 -43.07
CA SER A 489 29.31 -23.61 -44.43
C SER A 489 30.26 -24.80 -44.35
N ASN A 490 30.55 -25.46 -45.48
CA ASN A 490 31.47 -26.60 -45.53
C ASN A 490 32.90 -26.27 -45.05
N THR A 491 33.30 -25.00 -45.06
CA THR A 491 34.68 -24.56 -44.77
C THR A 491 34.79 -23.48 -43.69
N SER A 492 33.71 -22.80 -43.31
CA SER A 492 33.74 -21.63 -42.41
C SER A 492 32.43 -21.39 -41.61
N GLN A 493 32.44 -20.46 -40.64
CA GLN A 493 31.29 -20.10 -39.80
C GLN A 493 31.00 -18.60 -39.88
N SER A 494 29.73 -18.21 -39.75
CA SER A 494 29.30 -16.80 -39.74
C SER A 494 29.59 -16.14 -38.39
N SER A 495 29.44 -14.82 -38.33
CA SER A 495 29.22 -14.12 -37.06
C SER A 495 27.95 -14.65 -36.37
N ALA A 496 27.95 -14.62 -35.04
CA ALA A 496 26.88 -15.19 -34.23
C ALA A 496 25.76 -14.18 -33.98
N VAL A 497 24.50 -14.61 -34.08
CA VAL A 497 23.34 -13.78 -33.75
C VAL A 497 22.69 -14.30 -32.47
N GLN A 498 22.51 -13.41 -31.50
CA GLN A 498 22.07 -13.77 -30.15
C GLN A 498 20.80 -13.02 -29.73
N LYS A 499 19.95 -13.68 -28.93
CA LYS A 499 18.73 -13.12 -28.37
C LYS A 499 18.41 -13.76 -27.01
N MET A 500 17.91 -12.94 -26.09
CA MET A 500 17.40 -13.40 -24.81
C MET A 500 15.97 -13.91 -24.97
N CYS A 501 15.73 -15.14 -24.52
CA CYS A 501 14.48 -15.85 -24.72
C CYS A 501 13.99 -16.42 -23.38
N ASN A 502 12.69 -16.26 -23.11
CA ASN A 502 12.08 -16.76 -21.88
C ASN A 502 11.27 -18.01 -22.18
N THR A 503 11.45 -19.06 -21.38
CA THR A 503 10.62 -20.27 -21.45
C THR A 503 9.24 -20.04 -20.86
N SER A 504 8.28 -20.91 -21.23
CA SER A 504 6.92 -20.85 -20.69
C SER A 504 6.90 -21.12 -19.17
N ILE A 505 5.78 -20.80 -18.55
CA ILE A 505 5.40 -21.31 -17.23
C ILE A 505 4.63 -22.64 -17.37
N THR A 506 4.54 -23.39 -16.28
CA THR A 506 3.74 -24.62 -16.15
C THR A 506 3.25 -24.77 -14.70
N ASP A 507 2.62 -25.90 -14.38
CA ASP A 507 2.20 -26.27 -13.03
C ASP A 507 3.37 -26.09 -12.04
N PRO A 508 3.16 -25.46 -10.87
CA PRO A 508 4.23 -25.27 -9.90
C PRO A 508 4.79 -26.62 -9.42
N PRO A 509 6.06 -26.72 -9.00
CA PRO A 509 6.59 -27.96 -8.45
C PRO A 509 5.74 -28.46 -7.28
N VAL A 510 5.46 -29.77 -7.26
CA VAL A 510 4.65 -30.39 -6.22
C VAL A 510 5.42 -30.36 -4.89
N PRO A 511 4.85 -29.78 -3.81
CA PRO A 511 5.51 -29.75 -2.52
C PRO A 511 5.59 -31.16 -1.93
N THR A 512 6.72 -31.48 -1.29
CA THR A 512 6.98 -32.79 -0.68
C THR A 512 6.26 -32.98 0.66
N GLU A 513 5.94 -31.90 1.37
CA GLU A 513 5.28 -31.95 2.68
C GLU A 513 3.76 -31.80 2.57
N ALA A 514 3.02 -32.63 3.30
CA ALA A 514 1.58 -32.51 3.45
C ALA A 514 1.21 -31.35 4.39
N PRO A 515 0.05 -30.70 4.20
CA PRO A 515 -0.42 -29.66 5.11
C PRO A 515 -0.77 -30.26 6.47
N LEU A 516 -0.43 -29.54 7.54
CA LEU A 516 -0.74 -29.93 8.91
C LEU A 516 -2.16 -29.48 9.26
N VAL A 517 -3.02 -30.42 9.61
CA VAL A 517 -4.42 -30.15 9.97
C VAL A 517 -4.64 -30.34 11.47
N LYS A 518 -5.34 -29.41 12.12
CA LYS A 518 -5.71 -29.49 13.54
C LYS A 518 -7.19 -29.16 13.73
N ALA A 519 -7.92 -29.99 14.48
CA ALA A 519 -9.29 -29.68 14.89
C ALA A 519 -9.29 -28.48 15.85
N ILE A 520 -10.09 -27.46 15.55
CA ILE A 520 -10.29 -26.30 16.43
C ILE A 520 -11.56 -26.48 17.26
N SER A 521 -12.61 -27.01 16.64
CA SER A 521 -13.90 -27.27 17.28
C SER A 521 -14.60 -28.47 16.63
N HIS A 522 -15.85 -28.76 17.04
CA HIS A 522 -16.68 -29.79 16.43
C HIS A 522 -17.09 -29.48 14.98
N SER A 523 -16.88 -28.25 14.49
CA SER A 523 -17.28 -27.79 13.16
C SER A 523 -16.20 -26.97 12.43
N SER A 524 -14.97 -26.94 12.93
CA SER A 524 -13.88 -26.17 12.32
C SER A 524 -12.50 -26.82 12.50
N LEU A 525 -11.63 -26.59 11.52
CA LEU A 525 -10.24 -27.06 11.51
C LEU A 525 -9.28 -25.94 11.09
N SER A 526 -8.01 -26.07 11.43
CA SER A 526 -6.91 -25.21 10.99
C SER A 526 -6.04 -25.99 10.01
N VAL A 527 -5.71 -25.39 8.86
CA VAL A 527 -4.82 -25.95 7.85
C VAL A 527 -3.56 -25.09 7.80
N GLN A 528 -2.41 -25.70 8.09
CA GLN A 528 -1.11 -25.03 8.05
C GLN A 528 -0.25 -25.63 6.93
N PHE A 529 0.34 -24.78 6.08
CA PHE A 529 1.12 -25.24 4.93
C PHE A 529 2.26 -24.28 4.56
N SER A 530 3.26 -24.84 3.88
CA SER A 530 4.41 -24.11 3.33
C SER A 530 4.11 -23.57 1.92
N ASN A 531 4.83 -22.55 1.47
CA ASN A 531 4.69 -22.02 0.12
C ASN A 531 5.12 -23.06 -0.93
N PHE A 532 4.50 -22.98 -2.11
CA PHE A 532 4.95 -23.75 -3.27
C PHE A 532 6.24 -23.13 -3.84
N ASP A 533 7.00 -23.92 -4.57
CA ASP A 533 8.17 -23.40 -5.28
C ASP A 533 7.72 -22.56 -6.49
N SER A 534 8.36 -21.42 -6.73
CA SER A 534 8.09 -20.52 -7.85
C SER A 534 8.99 -20.77 -9.07
N ASN A 535 9.81 -21.84 -9.06
CA ASN A 535 10.74 -22.15 -10.14
C ASN A 535 10.06 -22.44 -11.50
N HIS A 536 8.77 -22.80 -11.54
CA HIS A 536 8.01 -22.98 -12.79
C HIS A 536 7.14 -21.75 -13.15
N GLY A 537 7.19 -20.67 -12.37
CA GLY A 537 6.40 -19.47 -12.59
C GLY A 537 6.05 -18.75 -11.28
N PRO A 538 5.67 -17.46 -11.35
CA PRO A 538 5.22 -16.72 -10.19
C PRO A 538 3.88 -17.30 -9.70
N LEU A 539 3.77 -17.54 -8.40
CA LEU A 539 2.54 -18.02 -7.80
C LEU A 539 1.46 -16.92 -7.83
N LYS A 540 0.26 -17.29 -8.24
CA LYS A 540 -0.91 -16.41 -8.36
C LYS A 540 -1.93 -16.62 -7.25
N ALA A 541 -2.14 -17.86 -6.80
CA ALA A 541 -3.10 -18.17 -5.75
C ALA A 541 -2.77 -19.49 -5.04
N TYR A 542 -3.36 -19.66 -3.86
CA TYR A 542 -3.52 -20.93 -3.19
C TYR A 542 -5.00 -21.23 -2.99
N ALA A 543 -5.43 -22.45 -3.28
CA ALA A 543 -6.78 -22.93 -2.94
C ALA A 543 -6.69 -24.06 -1.90
N VAL A 544 -7.39 -23.91 -0.77
CA VAL A 544 -7.48 -24.96 0.25
C VAL A 544 -8.65 -25.86 -0.08
N MET A 545 -8.37 -27.15 -0.21
CA MET A 545 -9.35 -28.19 -0.50
C MET A 545 -9.55 -29.07 0.73
N ILE A 546 -10.82 -29.35 1.04
CA ILE A 546 -11.21 -30.24 2.14
C ILE A 546 -11.86 -31.48 1.54
N THR A 547 -11.45 -32.65 2.03
CA THR A 547 -11.97 -33.93 1.58
C THR A 547 -12.30 -34.87 2.73
N THR A 548 -13.34 -35.67 2.55
CA THR A 548 -13.69 -36.80 3.42
C THR A 548 -13.39 -38.16 2.77
N GLU A 549 -12.79 -38.20 1.58
CA GLU A 549 -12.42 -39.46 0.92
C GLU A 549 -11.26 -40.16 1.65
N GLU A 550 -11.32 -41.49 1.71
CA GLU A 550 -10.29 -42.33 2.34
C GLU A 550 -9.07 -42.58 1.44
N GLN A 551 -9.20 -42.36 0.12
CA GLN A 551 -8.15 -42.58 -0.86
C GLN A 551 -7.26 -41.34 -1.06
N ASP A 552 -6.02 -41.60 -1.46
CA ASP A 552 -5.01 -40.61 -1.83
C ASP A 552 -5.60 -39.49 -2.70
N CYS A 553 -5.17 -38.23 -2.49
CA CYS A 553 -5.53 -37.02 -3.25
C CYS A 553 -5.09 -37.05 -4.74
N LYS A 554 -5.18 -38.19 -5.41
CA LYS A 554 -4.76 -38.38 -6.80
C LYS A 554 -5.89 -37.94 -7.73
N SER A 555 -5.64 -36.85 -8.46
CA SER A 555 -6.55 -36.16 -9.38
C SER A 555 -7.60 -35.25 -8.72
N LEU A 556 -7.12 -34.13 -8.18
CA LEU A 556 -7.96 -33.05 -7.63
C LEU A 556 -8.34 -31.95 -8.64
N LYS A 557 -7.76 -31.96 -9.84
CA LYS A 557 -7.93 -30.89 -10.84
C LYS A 557 -9.38 -30.68 -11.26
N SER A 558 -10.11 -31.76 -11.57
CA SER A 558 -11.54 -31.71 -11.88
C SER A 558 -12.43 -31.40 -10.66
N LYS A 559 -11.90 -31.50 -9.44
CA LYS A 559 -12.63 -31.22 -8.19
C LYS A 559 -12.49 -29.75 -7.75
N LEU A 560 -11.70 -28.94 -8.45
CA LEU A 560 -11.54 -27.51 -8.15
C LEU A 560 -12.84 -26.72 -8.33
N SER A 561 -13.76 -27.18 -9.20
CA SER A 561 -15.07 -26.53 -9.37
C SER A 561 -16.05 -26.81 -8.24
N ASN A 562 -15.77 -27.80 -7.38
CA ASN A 562 -16.70 -28.25 -6.35
C ASN A 562 -16.82 -27.23 -5.21
N THR A 563 -18.06 -26.95 -4.80
CA THR A 563 -18.37 -25.93 -3.78
C THR A 563 -18.82 -26.54 -2.45
N TYR A 564 -18.73 -25.75 -1.37
CA TYR A 564 -19.22 -26.16 -0.05
C TYR A 564 -20.72 -26.50 -0.04
N GLN A 565 -21.54 -25.84 -0.86
CA GLN A 565 -22.99 -26.11 -0.93
C GLN A 565 -23.28 -27.51 -1.48
N GLU A 566 -22.49 -27.97 -2.45
CA GLU A 566 -22.59 -29.33 -2.99
C GLU A 566 -22.10 -30.37 -1.97
N PHE A 567 -21.01 -30.06 -1.25
CA PHE A 567 -20.51 -30.89 -0.15
C PHE A 567 -21.56 -31.01 0.97
N LYS A 568 -22.20 -29.91 1.35
CA LYS A 568 -23.26 -29.87 2.38
C LYS A 568 -24.48 -30.70 1.98
N LYS A 569 -24.81 -30.74 0.69
CA LYS A 569 -25.85 -31.61 0.12
C LYS A 569 -25.39 -33.06 -0.07
N LYS A 570 -24.14 -33.40 0.30
CA LYS A 570 -23.50 -34.71 0.13
C LYS A 570 -23.40 -35.16 -1.33
N MET A 571 -23.34 -34.21 -2.27
CA MET A 571 -23.16 -34.50 -3.70
C MET A 571 -21.70 -34.72 -4.08
N VAL A 572 -20.78 -34.10 -3.33
CA VAL A 572 -19.33 -34.23 -3.51
C VAL A 572 -18.67 -34.48 -2.16
N PHE A 573 -17.52 -35.15 -2.18
CA PHE A 573 -16.72 -35.44 -0.97
C PHE A 573 -15.52 -34.52 -0.81
N THR A 574 -15.11 -33.84 -1.90
CA THR A 574 -14.02 -32.87 -1.92
C THR A 574 -14.53 -31.54 -2.48
N TYR A 575 -14.18 -30.43 -1.84
CA TYR A 575 -14.53 -29.09 -2.29
C TYR A 575 -13.45 -28.07 -1.94
N VAL A 576 -13.43 -26.95 -2.64
CA VAL A 576 -12.57 -25.80 -2.31
C VAL A 576 -13.26 -24.93 -1.27
N THR A 577 -12.57 -24.65 -0.17
CA THR A 577 -13.12 -23.90 0.96
C THR A 577 -12.63 -22.47 1.04
N TYR A 578 -11.47 -22.17 0.43
CA TYR A 578 -10.83 -20.88 0.54
C TYR A 578 -9.82 -20.68 -0.60
N VAL A 579 -9.77 -19.50 -1.20
CA VAL A 579 -8.77 -19.10 -2.21
C VAL A 579 -8.06 -17.83 -1.73
N VAL A 580 -6.73 -17.81 -1.76
CA VAL A 580 -5.90 -16.72 -1.21
C VAL A 580 -4.82 -16.31 -2.19
N ASP A 581 -4.63 -15.00 -2.35
CA ASP A 581 -3.49 -14.46 -3.08
C ASP A 581 -2.19 -14.54 -2.26
N PRO A 582 -1.03 -14.90 -2.86
CA PRO A 582 0.24 -15.02 -2.15
C PRO A 582 0.68 -13.74 -1.43
N GLU A 583 0.30 -12.56 -1.93
CA GLU A 583 0.54 -11.26 -1.28
C GLU A 583 -0.34 -11.06 -0.04
N GLN A 584 -1.61 -11.50 -0.07
CA GLN A 584 -2.50 -11.45 1.09
C GLN A 584 -2.09 -12.47 2.17
N ALA A 585 -1.52 -13.60 1.76
CA ALA A 585 -0.94 -14.60 2.66
C ALA A 585 0.24 -14.06 3.49
N LYS A 586 0.92 -13.00 3.02
CA LYS A 586 2.01 -12.32 3.77
C LYS A 586 1.53 -11.40 4.91
N SER A 587 0.23 -11.20 5.07
CA SER A 587 -0.34 -10.38 6.14
C SER A 587 -0.13 -11.05 7.53
N PRO A 588 0.15 -10.28 8.60
CA PRO A 588 0.41 -10.82 9.94
C PRO A 588 -0.78 -11.60 10.54
N TYR A 589 -1.98 -11.52 9.95
CA TYR A 589 -3.14 -12.34 10.32
C TYR A 589 -3.08 -13.80 9.84
N PHE A 590 -2.22 -14.13 8.87
CA PHE A 590 -2.14 -15.44 8.22
C PHE A 590 -0.81 -16.18 8.45
N HIS A 591 0.18 -15.51 9.06
CA HIS A 591 1.50 -16.08 9.31
C HIS A 591 1.67 -16.63 10.74
N SER A 592 2.28 -17.81 10.83
CA SER A 592 2.93 -18.23 12.08
C SER A 592 4.32 -17.60 12.21
N GLN A 593 4.88 -17.56 13.43
CA GLN A 593 6.25 -17.08 13.68
C GLN A 593 7.35 -17.79 12.87
N ASN A 594 7.03 -18.91 12.19
CA ASN A 594 7.95 -19.71 11.38
C ASN A 594 7.70 -19.62 9.86
N GLY A 595 6.95 -18.64 9.34
CA GLY A 595 6.79 -18.43 7.89
C GLY A 595 5.87 -19.42 7.16
N THR A 596 5.05 -20.17 7.89
CA THR A 596 3.99 -21.05 7.34
C THR A 596 2.64 -20.35 7.32
N ASN A 597 1.84 -20.61 6.29
CA ASN A 597 0.50 -20.04 6.11
C ASN A 597 -0.51 -20.83 6.95
N ILE A 598 -1.42 -20.15 7.64
CA ILE A 598 -2.48 -20.77 8.46
C ILE A 598 -3.85 -20.30 7.98
N ILE A 599 -4.73 -21.25 7.64
CA ILE A 599 -6.11 -20.99 7.22
C ILE A 599 -7.07 -21.76 8.13
N ASN A 600 -8.03 -21.05 8.73
CA ASN A 600 -9.05 -21.64 9.58
C ASN A 600 -10.33 -21.88 8.78
N VAL A 601 -10.69 -23.15 8.65
CA VAL A 601 -11.86 -23.65 7.91
C VAL A 601 -13.07 -23.75 8.83
N GLY A 602 -14.24 -23.38 8.34
CA GLY A 602 -15.51 -23.42 9.09
C GLY A 602 -15.97 -22.09 9.68
N LYS A 603 -15.49 -20.95 9.15
CA LYS A 603 -15.82 -19.59 9.64
C LYS A 603 -17.03 -18.94 8.95
N GLY A 604 -17.50 -19.46 7.82
CA GLY A 604 -18.63 -18.95 7.05
C GLY A 604 -18.33 -17.74 6.16
N ASN A 605 -17.06 -17.40 5.93
CA ASN A 605 -16.67 -16.35 4.98
C ASN A 605 -16.59 -16.90 3.55
N THR A 606 -16.67 -16.01 2.55
CA THR A 606 -16.58 -16.37 1.13
C THR A 606 -15.39 -15.68 0.47
N THR A 607 -14.68 -16.41 -0.40
CA THR A 607 -13.53 -15.92 -1.18
C THR A 607 -13.63 -16.47 -2.60
N TYR A 608 -13.56 -15.60 -3.61
CA TYR A 608 -13.64 -15.98 -5.03
C TYR A 608 -14.77 -16.98 -5.31
N GLY A 609 -16.00 -16.68 -4.87
CA GLY A 609 -17.17 -17.56 -5.07
C GLY A 609 -17.25 -18.82 -4.19
N TYR A 610 -16.17 -19.21 -3.49
CA TYR A 610 -16.16 -20.35 -2.58
C TYR A 610 -16.56 -19.95 -1.16
N GLU A 611 -17.33 -20.81 -0.49
CA GLU A 611 -17.80 -20.60 0.89
C GLU A 611 -17.03 -21.49 1.87
N ASN A 612 -16.51 -20.88 2.92
CA ASN A 612 -15.81 -21.55 4.01
C ASN A 612 -16.77 -21.99 5.13
N GLY A 613 -17.78 -22.77 4.78
CA GLY A 613 -18.87 -23.13 5.69
C GLY A 613 -18.49 -24.16 6.78
N PRO A 614 -19.33 -24.32 7.82
CA PRO A 614 -19.05 -25.18 8.97
C PRO A 614 -19.00 -26.67 8.59
N LEU A 615 -18.08 -27.40 9.22
CA LEU A 615 -17.89 -28.84 9.01
C LEU A 615 -18.84 -29.67 9.89
N PHE A 616 -19.12 -30.91 9.48
CA PHE A 616 -19.93 -31.86 10.24
C PHE A 616 -19.12 -32.50 11.39
N PRO A 617 -19.66 -32.52 12.63
CA PRO A 617 -19.06 -33.22 13.78
C PRO A 617 -18.91 -34.72 13.54
N LEU A 618 -17.99 -35.38 14.27
CA LEU A 618 -17.71 -36.82 14.17
C LEU A 618 -17.32 -37.32 12.77
N HIS A 619 -16.93 -36.43 11.86
CA HIS A 619 -16.43 -36.80 10.56
C HIS A 619 -14.91 -36.61 10.51
N SER A 620 -14.27 -37.47 9.72
CA SER A 620 -12.83 -37.42 9.47
C SER A 620 -12.58 -36.57 8.23
N TYR A 621 -11.72 -35.57 8.36
CA TYR A 621 -11.37 -34.65 7.26
C TYR A 621 -9.88 -34.71 6.97
N ARG A 622 -9.54 -34.57 5.70
CA ARG A 622 -8.19 -34.29 5.22
C ARG A 622 -8.19 -32.97 4.46
N ALA A 623 -7.03 -32.32 4.39
CA ALA A 623 -6.83 -31.14 3.57
C ALA A 623 -5.74 -31.38 2.52
N SER A 624 -5.88 -30.73 1.36
CA SER A 624 -4.83 -30.56 0.36
C SER A 624 -4.86 -29.11 -0.11
N VAL A 625 -3.70 -28.58 -0.46
CA VAL A 625 -3.57 -27.21 -0.96
C VAL A 625 -3.20 -27.27 -2.43
N ALA A 626 -3.89 -26.50 -3.26
CA ALA A 626 -3.57 -26.32 -4.67
C ALA A 626 -2.81 -25.00 -4.84
N GLY A 627 -1.63 -25.04 -5.46
CA GLY A 627 -0.85 -23.86 -5.80
C GLY A 627 -0.95 -23.58 -7.31
N PHE A 628 -1.10 -22.31 -7.68
CA PHE A 628 -1.33 -21.91 -9.06
C PHE A 628 -0.24 -20.97 -9.57
N THR A 629 0.35 -21.25 -10.72
CA THR A 629 1.19 -20.29 -11.48
C THR A 629 0.36 -19.51 -12.50
N ASN A 630 -0.75 -20.09 -12.95
CA ASN A 630 -1.79 -19.43 -13.74
C ASN A 630 -3.16 -19.96 -13.30
N ILE A 631 -4.14 -19.07 -13.14
CA ILE A 631 -5.47 -19.41 -12.64
C ILE A 631 -6.54 -18.75 -13.51
N THR A 632 -7.51 -19.56 -13.93
CA THR A 632 -8.64 -19.13 -14.75
C THR A 632 -9.94 -19.33 -13.99
N PHE A 633 -10.86 -18.39 -14.13
CA PHE A 633 -12.15 -18.40 -13.44
C PHE A 633 -13.30 -18.34 -14.45
N THR A 634 -14.41 -18.99 -14.10
CA THR A 634 -15.72 -18.80 -14.76
C THR A 634 -16.34 -17.45 -14.40
N MET A 635 -17.46 -17.07 -15.04
CA MET A 635 -18.21 -15.85 -14.71
C MET A 635 -18.70 -15.80 -13.24
N ASP A 636 -18.91 -16.96 -12.62
CA ASP A 636 -19.32 -17.10 -11.22
C ASP A 636 -18.14 -17.12 -10.24
N ASN A 637 -16.93 -16.78 -10.71
CA ASN A 637 -15.65 -16.83 -9.98
C ASN A 637 -15.21 -18.23 -9.50
N ILE A 638 -15.73 -19.30 -10.11
CA ILE A 638 -15.29 -20.68 -9.83
C ILE A 638 -14.09 -21.04 -10.70
N ILE A 639 -13.07 -21.69 -10.13
CA ILE A 639 -11.81 -22.07 -10.79
C ILE A 639 -12.08 -23.10 -11.89
N VAL A 640 -11.57 -22.83 -13.09
CA VAL A 640 -11.55 -23.77 -14.21
C VAL A 640 -10.25 -24.54 -14.17
N GLY A 641 -10.29 -25.73 -13.57
CA GLY A 641 -9.09 -26.55 -13.35
C GLY A 641 -8.30 -26.82 -14.63
N GLU A 642 -8.96 -27.25 -15.72
CA GLU A 642 -8.31 -27.64 -16.98
C GLU A 642 -7.52 -26.50 -17.64
N ASP A 643 -8.02 -25.27 -17.55
CA ASP A 643 -7.38 -24.08 -18.13
C ASP A 643 -6.37 -23.43 -17.18
N SER A 644 -6.20 -23.98 -15.97
CA SER A 644 -5.29 -23.50 -14.93
C SER A 644 -4.03 -24.35 -14.83
N TYR A 645 -2.92 -23.71 -14.48
CA TYR A 645 -1.65 -24.37 -14.18
C TYR A 645 -1.54 -24.57 -12.67
N VAL A 646 -1.65 -25.80 -12.21
CA VAL A 646 -1.92 -26.15 -10.83
C VAL A 646 -1.26 -27.45 -10.41
N SER A 647 -0.65 -27.42 -9.22
CA SER A 647 -0.18 -28.60 -8.51
C SER A 647 -0.82 -28.70 -7.14
N PHE A 648 -0.91 -29.91 -6.61
CA PHE A 648 -1.58 -30.21 -5.35
C PHE A 648 -0.57 -30.76 -4.35
N SER A 649 -0.63 -30.26 -3.12
CA SER A 649 0.11 -30.88 -2.02
C SER A 649 -0.43 -32.30 -1.76
N PRO A 650 0.39 -33.18 -1.16
CA PRO A 650 -0.10 -34.43 -0.59
C PRO A 650 -1.28 -34.17 0.35
N CYS A 651 -2.19 -35.15 0.47
CA CYS A 651 -3.26 -35.12 1.47
C CYS A 651 -2.64 -35.06 2.88
N SER A 652 -3.23 -34.27 3.77
CA SER A 652 -2.93 -34.35 5.20
C SER A 652 -3.31 -35.70 5.79
N GLU A 653 -2.79 -35.98 6.99
CA GLU A 653 -3.38 -36.98 7.87
C GLU A 653 -4.84 -36.65 8.19
N ALA A 654 -5.62 -37.70 8.44
CA ALA A 654 -7.05 -37.56 8.70
C ALA A 654 -7.28 -37.06 10.13
N VAL A 655 -8.11 -36.03 10.27
CA VAL A 655 -8.46 -35.44 11.56
C VAL A 655 -9.94 -35.63 11.82
N LEU A 656 -10.25 -36.36 12.89
CA LEU A 656 -11.61 -36.55 13.38
C LEU A 656 -12.04 -35.33 14.19
N LEU A 657 -13.13 -34.69 13.78
CA LEU A 657 -13.70 -33.61 14.57
C LEU A 657 -14.40 -34.16 15.82
N PRO A 658 -14.23 -33.50 16.99
CA PRO A 658 -14.89 -33.91 18.21
C PRO A 658 -16.42 -33.83 18.08
N GLN A 659 -17.13 -34.56 18.93
CA GLN A 659 -18.59 -34.50 19.02
C GLN A 659 -19.04 -33.08 19.31
N ASP A 660 -20.17 -32.68 18.73
CA ASP A 660 -20.87 -31.46 19.12
C ASP A 660 -21.12 -31.46 20.65
N PRO A 661 -20.57 -30.47 21.39
CA PRO A 661 -20.80 -30.32 22.83
C PRO A 661 -22.29 -30.31 23.20
N GLY A 662 -23.17 -29.85 22.30
CA GLY A 662 -24.62 -29.88 22.48
C GLY A 662 -25.20 -31.30 22.55
N VAL A 663 -24.63 -32.27 21.82
CA VAL A 663 -25.05 -33.67 21.84
C VAL A 663 -24.55 -34.38 23.11
N ILE A 664 -23.33 -34.09 23.57
CA ILE A 664 -22.80 -34.61 24.84
C ILE A 664 -23.66 -34.09 26.00
N ALA A 665 -23.98 -32.79 26.00
CA ALA A 665 -24.88 -32.20 26.98
C ALA A 665 -26.27 -32.87 26.93
N GLY A 666 -26.82 -33.11 25.73
CA GLY A 666 -28.10 -33.80 25.56
C GLY A 666 -28.13 -35.25 26.07
N ALA A 667 -27.06 -36.03 25.84
CA ALA A 667 -26.96 -37.41 26.31
C ALA A 667 -26.76 -37.51 27.83
N VAL A 668 -25.95 -36.61 28.41
CA VAL A 668 -25.77 -36.53 29.86
C VAL A 668 -27.06 -36.08 30.56
N ILE A 669 -27.77 -35.10 29.97
CA ILE A 669 -29.08 -34.66 30.43
C ILE A 669 -30.11 -35.79 30.28
N GLY A 670 -30.09 -36.56 29.19
CA GLY A 670 -30.98 -37.71 28.96
C GLY A 670 -30.80 -38.84 29.98
N CYS A 671 -29.56 -39.20 30.30
CA CYS A 671 -29.26 -40.20 31.33
C CYS A 671 -29.62 -39.71 32.74
N LEU A 672 -29.40 -38.43 33.04
CA LEU A 672 -29.83 -37.82 34.30
C LEU A 672 -31.36 -37.75 34.41
N LEU A 673 -32.06 -37.49 33.31
CA LEU A 673 -33.53 -37.48 33.24
C LEU A 673 -34.14 -38.88 33.41
N ALA A 674 -33.49 -39.94 32.94
CA ALA A 674 -33.94 -41.33 33.16
C ALA A 674 -33.82 -41.76 34.63
N ILE A 675 -32.75 -41.33 35.32
CA ILE A 675 -32.60 -41.55 36.77
C ILE A 675 -33.62 -40.72 37.55
N LEU A 676 -33.86 -39.47 37.12
CA LEU A 676 -34.94 -38.62 37.63
C LEU A 676 -36.33 -39.23 37.37
N ALA A 677 -36.56 -39.95 36.26
CA ALA A 677 -37.84 -40.60 35.97
C ALA A 677 -38.18 -41.71 36.99
N VAL A 678 -37.18 -42.48 37.43
CA VAL A 678 -37.37 -43.53 38.46
C VAL A 678 -37.63 -42.90 39.84
N VAL A 679 -36.92 -41.82 40.18
CA VAL A 679 -37.12 -41.06 41.42
C VAL A 679 -38.47 -40.31 41.42
N THR A 680 -38.89 -39.79 40.26
CA THR A 680 -40.14 -39.07 40.10
C THR A 680 -41.35 -39.98 40.15
N ILE A 681 -41.31 -41.24 39.68
CA ILE A 681 -42.44 -42.18 39.84
C ILE A 681 -42.67 -42.53 41.32
N GLY A 682 -41.59 -42.72 42.09
CA GLY A 682 -41.67 -42.87 43.55
C GLY A 682 -42.13 -41.59 44.28
N GLY A 683 -41.69 -40.43 43.79
CA GLY A 683 -42.08 -39.11 44.31
C GLY A 683 -43.50 -38.67 43.93
N PHE A 684 -44.03 -39.13 42.80
CA PHE A 684 -45.31 -38.71 42.21
C PHE A 684 -46.52 -39.11 43.06
N ILE A 685 -46.42 -40.21 43.80
CA ILE A 685 -47.47 -40.67 44.74
C ILE A 685 -47.54 -39.77 45.98
N ILE A 686 -46.40 -39.22 46.42
CA ILE A 686 -46.30 -38.31 47.58
C ILE A 686 -46.66 -36.86 47.15
N TRP A 687 -46.28 -36.49 45.93
CA TRP A 687 -46.44 -35.16 45.36
C TRP A 687 -47.91 -34.80 45.05
N ARG A 688 -48.76 -35.78 44.71
CA ARG A 688 -50.20 -35.54 44.44
C ARG A 688 -51.00 -35.04 45.65
N ARG A 689 -50.43 -35.08 46.87
CA ARG A 689 -51.14 -34.72 48.11
C ARG A 689 -50.85 -33.30 48.63
N ARG A 690 -49.96 -32.53 48.01
CA ARG A 690 -49.67 -31.14 48.43
C ARG A 690 -49.81 -30.17 47.26
N ARG A 691 -50.96 -29.48 47.26
CA ARG A 691 -51.28 -28.15 46.70
C ARG A 691 -50.25 -27.52 45.74
N LYS A 692 -50.62 -27.12 44.52
CA LYS A 692 -51.53 -25.98 44.23
C LYS A 692 -50.97 -24.68 44.82
N ASP A 693 -50.06 -24.02 44.09
CA ASP A 693 -49.93 -22.56 43.89
C ASP A 693 -48.61 -22.20 43.18
N LYS A 694 -48.70 -21.36 42.11
CA LYS A 694 -47.68 -20.47 41.50
C LYS A 694 -46.29 -21.02 41.06
N ARG A 695 -45.91 -20.83 39.77
CA ARG A 695 -44.89 -19.85 39.25
C ARG A 695 -44.19 -20.25 37.93
N ASN A 696 -44.26 -19.32 36.97
CA ASN A 696 -43.20 -18.66 36.19
C ASN A 696 -42.05 -19.45 35.55
N THR A 697 -42.01 -19.36 34.21
CA THR A 697 -40.89 -19.67 33.33
C THR A 697 -39.86 -18.54 33.37
N GLU A 698 -38.73 -18.74 34.07
CA GLU A 698 -37.61 -17.81 34.04
C GLU A 698 -36.63 -18.14 32.91
N VAL A 699 -36.32 -17.14 32.09
CA VAL A 699 -35.14 -17.15 31.21
C VAL A 699 -33.91 -16.88 32.08
N SER A 700 -32.95 -17.79 32.07
CA SER A 700 -31.71 -17.72 32.83
C SER A 700 -30.54 -17.61 31.87
N PHE A 701 -29.75 -16.54 32.01
CA PHE A 701 -28.49 -16.31 31.29
C PHE A 701 -27.32 -16.45 32.27
N SER A 702 -26.12 -16.76 31.76
CA SER A 702 -24.86 -16.94 32.51
C SER A 702 -24.50 -15.72 33.40
N PRO A 703 -23.58 -15.87 34.39
CA PRO A 703 -23.29 -14.82 35.37
C PRO A 703 -22.91 -13.48 34.69
N ILE A 704 -23.62 -12.42 35.07
CA ILE A 704 -23.47 -11.06 34.54
C ILE A 704 -22.05 -10.56 34.84
N LYS A 705 -21.30 -10.14 33.81
CA LYS A 705 -20.08 -9.35 34.00
C LYS A 705 -20.50 -7.96 34.50
N SER A 706 -20.27 -7.67 35.78
CA SER A 706 -20.67 -6.42 36.45
C SER A 706 -19.45 -5.56 36.80
N LYS A 707 -19.59 -4.23 36.71
CA LYS A 707 -18.62 -3.24 37.20
C LYS A 707 -19.35 -2.26 38.12
N MET A 708 -19.87 -2.79 39.23
CA MET A 708 -20.71 -2.03 40.17
C MET A 708 -19.91 -0.98 40.96
N ILE A 709 -20.39 0.25 40.99
CA ILE A 709 -19.76 1.42 41.61
C ILE A 709 -20.74 2.04 42.61
N LYS A 710 -20.28 2.38 43.82
CA LYS A 710 -21.11 3.12 44.78
C LYS A 710 -21.28 4.57 44.33
N VAL A 711 -22.48 5.13 44.53
CA VAL A 711 -22.80 6.53 44.15
C VAL A 711 -21.81 7.54 44.72
N GLU A 712 -21.32 7.34 45.95
CA GLU A 712 -20.32 8.20 46.60
C GLU A 712 -18.97 8.25 45.85
N ASN A 713 -18.59 7.16 45.18
CA ASN A 713 -17.33 7.02 44.45
C ASN A 713 -17.49 7.29 42.95
N PHE A 714 -18.72 7.45 42.47
CA PHE A 714 -19.00 7.57 41.04
C PHE A 714 -18.35 8.82 40.44
N GLU A 715 -18.29 9.94 41.17
CA GLU A 715 -17.64 11.16 40.67
C GLU A 715 -16.13 10.98 40.42
N SER A 716 -15.45 10.28 41.33
CA SER A 716 -14.03 9.95 41.17
C SER A 716 -13.80 8.96 40.04
N TYR A 717 -14.67 7.95 39.92
CA TYR A 717 -14.68 7.02 38.80
C TYR A 717 -14.89 7.75 37.47
N PHE A 718 -15.90 8.62 37.38
CA PHE A 718 -16.25 9.35 36.17
C PHE A 718 -15.07 10.23 35.69
N LYS A 719 -14.43 10.99 36.59
CA LYS A 719 -13.24 11.79 36.26
C LYS A 719 -12.08 10.92 35.78
N LYS A 720 -11.89 9.73 36.37
CA LYS A 720 -10.86 8.78 35.94
C LYS A 720 -11.16 8.24 34.53
N GLN A 721 -12.39 7.84 34.26
CA GLN A 721 -12.75 7.25 32.96
C GLN A 721 -12.81 8.30 31.83
N GLN A 722 -13.11 9.55 32.15
CA GLN A 722 -13.13 10.67 31.21
C GLN A 722 -11.72 11.19 30.86
N ALA A 723 -10.69 10.88 31.66
CA ALA A 723 -9.32 11.29 31.41
C ALA A 723 -8.81 10.78 30.04
N ASP A 724 -7.82 11.48 29.47
CA ASP A 724 -7.18 11.14 28.20
C ASP A 724 -8.19 10.92 27.06
N SER A 725 -9.14 11.86 26.92
CA SER A 725 -10.18 11.84 25.89
C SER A 725 -11.13 10.62 25.99
N ASN A 726 -11.70 10.39 27.18
CA ASN A 726 -12.62 9.28 27.48
C ASN A 726 -12.00 7.86 27.33
N CYS A 727 -10.68 7.74 27.43
CA CYS A 727 -9.96 6.48 27.18
C CYS A 727 -10.52 5.29 27.98
N GLY A 728 -10.86 5.53 29.25
CA GLY A 728 -11.40 4.48 30.11
C GLY A 728 -12.83 4.07 29.76
N PHE A 729 -13.68 5.01 29.32
CA PHE A 729 -15.00 4.67 28.78
C PHE A 729 -14.91 3.94 27.45
N ALA A 730 -13.95 4.30 26.59
CA ALA A 730 -13.70 3.60 25.34
C ALA A 730 -13.29 2.14 25.58
N GLU A 731 -12.42 1.87 26.57
CA GLU A 731 -12.03 0.51 26.98
C GLU A 731 -13.24 -0.31 27.45
N GLU A 732 -14.06 0.25 28.36
CA GLU A 732 -15.27 -0.42 28.84
C GLU A 732 -16.28 -0.69 27.71
N TYR A 733 -16.43 0.25 26.77
CA TYR A 733 -17.33 0.09 25.64
C TYR A 733 -16.84 -0.97 24.63
N GLU A 734 -15.52 -1.07 24.43
CA GLU A 734 -14.90 -2.04 23.53
C GLU A 734 -15.14 -3.48 24.03
N GLU A 735 -15.00 -3.72 25.33
CA GLU A 735 -15.27 -5.03 25.96
C GLU A 735 -16.71 -5.51 25.68
N LEU A 736 -17.67 -4.58 25.64
CA LEU A 736 -19.08 -4.87 25.40
C LEU A 736 -19.37 -5.30 23.96
N LYS A 737 -18.46 -5.13 22.98
CA LYS A 737 -18.71 -5.54 21.58
C LYS A 737 -18.93 -7.05 21.44
N SER A 738 -18.33 -7.84 22.32
CA SER A 738 -18.48 -9.30 22.36
C SER A 738 -19.77 -9.78 23.04
N ALA A 739 -20.52 -8.90 23.71
CA ALA A 739 -21.67 -9.30 24.51
C ALA A 739 -22.85 -9.75 23.63
N GLY A 740 -23.35 -10.96 23.90
CA GLY A 740 -24.56 -11.51 23.29
C GLY A 740 -24.46 -11.91 21.81
N VAL A 741 -23.34 -11.65 21.12
CA VAL A 741 -23.20 -11.84 19.66
C VAL A 741 -23.38 -13.28 19.19
N HIS A 742 -23.12 -14.25 20.07
CA HIS A 742 -23.24 -15.69 19.79
C HIS A 742 -24.67 -16.22 19.92
N GLN A 743 -25.63 -15.38 20.31
CA GLN A 743 -27.01 -15.84 20.50
C GLN A 743 -27.70 -16.12 19.15
N PRO A 744 -28.47 -17.22 19.07
CA PRO A 744 -29.21 -17.57 17.87
C PRO A 744 -30.21 -16.50 17.41
N LYS A 745 -30.37 -16.37 16.09
CA LYS A 745 -31.25 -15.40 15.41
C LYS A 745 -32.03 -16.08 14.26
N PHE A 746 -32.26 -17.39 14.36
CA PHE A 746 -32.79 -18.23 13.30
C PHE A 746 -34.11 -17.71 12.75
N ALA A 747 -35.04 -17.29 13.61
CA ALA A 747 -36.33 -16.78 13.14
C ALA A 747 -36.20 -15.50 12.30
N ALA A 748 -35.23 -14.65 12.63
CA ALA A 748 -34.96 -13.42 11.90
C ALA A 748 -34.27 -13.64 10.55
N GLU A 749 -33.55 -14.77 10.41
CA GLU A 749 -32.77 -15.12 9.21
C GLU A 749 -33.58 -15.89 8.17
N LEU A 750 -34.77 -16.38 8.55
CA LEU A 750 -35.72 -17.06 7.66
C LEU A 750 -36.06 -16.18 6.44
N PRO A 751 -36.09 -16.73 5.21
CA PRO A 751 -36.35 -15.96 3.99
C PRO A 751 -37.61 -15.09 4.06
N ASP A 752 -38.71 -15.63 4.59
CA ASP A 752 -40.00 -14.93 4.71
C ASP A 752 -39.95 -13.73 5.68
N ASN A 753 -39.02 -13.76 6.63
CA ASN A 753 -38.88 -12.73 7.66
C ASN A 753 -37.82 -11.67 7.31
N ARG A 754 -36.98 -11.91 6.31
CA ARG A 754 -35.93 -10.95 5.90
C ARG A 754 -36.52 -9.60 5.50
N GLY A 755 -37.62 -9.60 4.75
CA GLY A 755 -38.34 -8.38 4.35
C GLY A 755 -39.03 -7.65 5.50
N LYS A 756 -39.10 -8.24 6.70
CA LYS A 756 -39.65 -7.62 7.92
C LYS A 756 -38.58 -6.90 8.76
N ASN A 757 -37.31 -6.97 8.35
CA ASN A 757 -36.19 -6.31 9.03
C ASN A 757 -35.81 -5.02 8.32
N ARG A 758 -35.82 -3.90 9.04
CA ARG A 758 -35.40 -2.60 8.48
C ARG A 758 -33.91 -2.58 8.14
N TYR A 759 -33.11 -3.31 8.92
CA TYR A 759 -31.67 -3.45 8.73
C TYR A 759 -31.26 -4.91 8.82
N ASN A 760 -30.52 -5.39 7.82
CA ASN A 760 -30.10 -6.80 7.75
C ASN A 760 -29.10 -7.20 8.85
N ASN A 761 -28.43 -6.22 9.48
CA ASN A 761 -27.47 -6.43 10.56
C ASN A 761 -28.07 -6.22 11.97
N VAL A 762 -29.35 -5.86 12.09
CA VAL A 762 -30.02 -5.66 13.39
C VAL A 762 -31.16 -6.65 13.52
N LEU A 763 -30.83 -7.85 13.99
CA LEU A 763 -31.74 -8.99 14.04
C LEU A 763 -32.03 -9.40 15.50
N PRO A 764 -33.29 -9.65 15.88
CA PRO A 764 -33.65 -10.04 17.23
C PRO A 764 -33.13 -11.44 17.57
N TYR A 765 -32.57 -11.63 18.77
CA TYR A 765 -32.20 -12.96 19.27
C TYR A 765 -33.44 -13.81 19.55
N ASP A 766 -33.39 -15.10 19.22
CA ASP A 766 -34.53 -16.02 19.35
C ASP A 766 -35.01 -16.19 20.79
N ILE A 767 -34.10 -16.12 21.76
CA ILE A 767 -34.38 -16.35 23.18
C ILE A 767 -35.25 -15.25 23.81
N SER A 768 -35.17 -14.03 23.29
CA SER A 768 -35.84 -12.85 23.83
C SER A 768 -36.80 -12.22 22.82
N ARG A 769 -36.88 -12.70 21.57
CA ARG A 769 -37.75 -12.11 20.56
C ARG A 769 -39.21 -12.14 20.99
N VAL A 770 -39.95 -11.10 20.61
CA VAL A 770 -41.39 -11.08 20.76
C VAL A 770 -42.00 -11.99 19.71
N LYS A 771 -42.89 -12.90 20.13
CA LYS A 771 -43.60 -13.83 19.24
C LYS A 771 -45.07 -13.43 19.16
N LEU A 772 -45.58 -13.19 17.95
CA LEU A 772 -46.98 -12.88 17.68
C LEU A 772 -47.81 -14.17 17.59
N SER A 773 -49.13 -14.06 17.69
CA SER A 773 -50.02 -15.21 17.49
C SER A 773 -50.00 -15.68 16.03
N GLU A 774 -49.96 -17.00 15.82
CA GLU A 774 -49.85 -17.60 14.49
C GLU A 774 -51.20 -17.49 13.74
N GLN A 775 -51.21 -16.71 12.65
CA GLN A 775 -52.32 -16.66 11.70
C GLN A 775 -51.92 -17.43 10.43
N ASN A 776 -52.40 -18.67 10.28
CA ASN A 776 -52.38 -19.53 9.08
C ASN A 776 -51.02 -19.79 8.37
N CYS A 777 -49.91 -19.19 8.81
CA CYS A 777 -48.59 -19.32 8.19
C CYS A 777 -47.50 -19.48 9.26
N ALA A 778 -46.55 -20.39 9.03
CA ALA A 778 -45.49 -20.76 9.98
C ALA A 778 -44.51 -19.62 10.33
N THR A 779 -44.54 -18.50 9.59
CA THR A 779 -43.69 -17.31 9.81
C THR A 779 -44.50 -16.08 10.25
N ALA A 780 -45.78 -16.26 10.59
CA ALA A 780 -46.66 -15.21 11.06
C ALA A 780 -46.33 -14.72 12.49
N ASP A 781 -45.56 -15.50 13.26
CA ASP A 781 -45.18 -15.16 14.65
C ASP A 781 -44.08 -14.09 14.75
N TYR A 782 -43.48 -13.71 13.62
CA TYR A 782 -42.26 -12.91 13.61
C TYR A 782 -42.53 -11.40 13.56
N ILE A 783 -41.86 -10.69 14.47
CA ILE A 783 -41.65 -9.24 14.44
C ILE A 783 -40.24 -8.93 14.93
N ASN A 784 -39.59 -7.90 14.37
CA ASN A 784 -38.27 -7.46 14.83
C ASN A 784 -38.37 -6.65 16.13
N ALA A 785 -38.53 -7.38 17.23
CA ALA A 785 -38.59 -6.84 18.58
C ALA A 785 -38.08 -7.86 19.61
N ASN A 786 -37.51 -7.40 20.73
CA ASN A 786 -37.08 -8.24 21.85
C ASN A 786 -37.65 -7.72 23.16
N TYR A 787 -38.00 -8.63 24.07
CA TYR A 787 -38.20 -8.30 25.47
C TYR A 787 -36.88 -7.87 26.09
N MET A 788 -36.89 -6.74 26.77
CA MET A 788 -35.73 -6.21 27.47
C MET A 788 -36.01 -6.16 28.98
N PRO A 789 -35.03 -6.54 29.80
CA PRO A 789 -35.14 -6.43 31.24
C PRO A 789 -35.14 -4.96 31.66
N GLY A 790 -36.01 -4.63 32.61
CA GLY A 790 -35.93 -3.41 33.41
C GLY A 790 -35.29 -3.70 34.77
N TYR A 791 -35.46 -2.79 35.71
CA TYR A 791 -34.93 -2.96 37.07
C TYR A 791 -35.69 -4.06 37.85
N ASN A 792 -37.03 -4.01 37.83
CA ASN A 792 -37.88 -4.92 38.62
C ASN A 792 -38.45 -6.12 37.84
N SER A 793 -38.33 -6.16 36.51
CA SER A 793 -38.96 -7.20 35.68
C SER A 793 -38.09 -7.54 34.46
N LYS A 794 -37.96 -8.84 34.16
CA LYS A 794 -37.26 -9.35 32.96
C LYS A 794 -37.97 -9.02 31.64
N LYS A 795 -39.22 -8.55 31.69
CA LYS A 795 -40.03 -8.15 30.52
C LYS A 795 -40.62 -6.75 30.70
N ALA A 796 -39.91 -5.86 31.38
CA ALA A 796 -40.39 -4.49 31.61
C ALA A 796 -40.54 -3.69 30.31
N PHE A 797 -39.73 -4.01 29.30
CA PHE A 797 -39.71 -3.30 28.03
C PHE A 797 -39.78 -4.25 26.84
N ILE A 798 -40.21 -3.71 25.71
CA ILE A 798 -39.99 -4.29 24.39
C ILE A 798 -39.16 -3.30 23.57
N ALA A 799 -37.97 -3.70 23.11
CA ALA A 799 -37.19 -2.92 22.17
C ALA A 799 -37.50 -3.38 20.73
N ALA A 800 -38.02 -2.47 19.90
CA ALA A 800 -38.44 -2.76 18.54
C ALA A 800 -37.81 -1.81 17.53
N GLN A 801 -37.70 -2.23 16.27
CA GLN A 801 -37.39 -1.33 15.16
C GLN A 801 -38.58 -0.39 14.88
N GLY A 802 -38.32 0.75 14.24
CA GLY A 802 -39.38 1.55 13.64
C GLY A 802 -40.07 0.76 12.52
N PRO A 803 -41.40 0.57 12.56
CA PRO A 803 -42.10 -0.30 11.62
C PRO A 803 -41.88 0.12 10.17
N LEU A 804 -41.81 -0.87 9.28
CA LEU A 804 -41.76 -0.73 7.82
C LEU A 804 -43.18 -0.73 7.25
N PRO A 805 -43.40 -0.30 5.99
CA PRO A 805 -44.73 -0.29 5.39
C PRO A 805 -45.46 -1.64 5.46
N ASN A 806 -44.71 -2.74 5.27
CA ASN A 806 -45.21 -4.11 5.31
C ASN A 806 -45.26 -4.73 6.72
N THR A 807 -44.89 -4.00 7.77
CA THR A 807 -44.90 -4.49 9.16
C THR A 807 -45.69 -3.60 10.12
N ILE A 808 -46.43 -2.59 9.63
CA ILE A 808 -47.27 -1.72 10.49
C ILE A 808 -48.37 -2.57 11.15
N ASP A 809 -48.99 -3.48 10.41
CA ASP A 809 -50.03 -4.36 10.93
C ASP A 809 -49.48 -5.30 12.01
N ASP A 810 -48.30 -5.89 11.78
CA ASP A 810 -47.58 -6.69 12.78
C ASP A 810 -47.26 -5.87 14.05
N PHE A 811 -46.92 -4.60 13.90
CA PHE A 811 -46.58 -3.70 15.00
C PHE A 811 -47.79 -3.40 15.90
N TRP A 812 -48.94 -3.08 15.32
CA TRP A 812 -50.18 -2.90 16.10
C TRP A 812 -50.71 -4.20 16.68
N ARG A 813 -50.56 -5.32 15.97
CA ARG A 813 -50.86 -6.65 16.51
C ARG A 813 -50.00 -6.96 17.74
N MET A 814 -48.70 -6.61 17.72
CA MET A 814 -47.83 -6.71 18.89
C MET A 814 -48.33 -5.86 20.07
N ILE A 815 -48.68 -4.59 19.81
CA ILE A 815 -49.19 -3.67 20.84
C ILE A 815 -50.44 -4.24 21.51
N TRP A 816 -51.35 -4.78 20.71
CA TRP A 816 -52.56 -5.43 21.19
C TRP A 816 -52.26 -6.69 22.00
N GLU A 817 -51.59 -7.68 21.39
CA GLU A 817 -51.38 -9.00 22.02
C GLU A 817 -50.54 -8.95 23.28
N LYS A 818 -49.59 -8.00 23.35
CA LYS A 818 -48.68 -7.86 24.50
C LYS A 818 -49.20 -6.85 25.52
N ASN A 819 -50.45 -6.41 25.37
CA ASN A 819 -51.14 -5.51 26.28
C ASN A 819 -50.33 -4.24 26.58
N ILE A 820 -49.79 -3.61 25.54
CA ILE A 820 -48.93 -2.42 25.65
C ILE A 820 -49.81 -1.18 25.79
N TYR A 821 -49.56 -0.39 26.84
CA TYR A 821 -50.23 0.90 27.10
C TYR A 821 -49.32 2.12 26.84
N SER A 822 -48.00 1.94 26.84
CA SER A 822 -47.02 3.01 26.67
C SER A 822 -46.09 2.69 25.50
N ILE A 823 -45.98 3.62 24.55
CA ILE A 823 -45.04 3.57 23.45
C ILE A 823 -44.06 4.75 23.58
N VAL A 824 -42.78 4.49 23.47
CA VAL A 824 -41.71 5.49 23.48
C VAL A 824 -41.04 5.48 22.11
N MET A 825 -41.21 6.56 21.36
CA MET A 825 -40.64 6.77 20.03
C MET A 825 -39.50 7.78 20.13
N LEU A 826 -38.29 7.35 19.78
CA LEU A 826 -37.05 8.14 19.96
C LEU A 826 -36.44 8.58 18.62
N THR A 827 -37.24 8.74 17.57
CA THR A 827 -36.77 9.13 16.23
C THR A 827 -37.87 9.86 15.49
N LYS A 828 -37.51 10.81 14.62
CA LYS A 828 -38.45 11.36 13.64
C LYS A 828 -38.69 10.32 12.55
N CYS A 829 -39.84 10.36 11.87
CA CYS A 829 -40.10 9.47 10.73
C CYS A 829 -39.05 9.62 9.64
N VAL A 830 -38.62 10.86 9.37
CA VAL A 830 -37.57 11.21 8.41
C VAL A 830 -36.50 12.05 9.11
N GLU A 831 -35.24 11.64 8.97
CA GLU A 831 -34.07 12.38 9.44
C GLU A 831 -33.06 12.44 8.27
N GLN A 832 -32.52 13.63 7.97
CA GLN A 832 -31.60 13.86 6.83
C GLN A 832 -32.09 13.27 5.49
N ALA A 833 -33.37 13.47 5.17
CA ALA A 833 -34.03 12.93 3.98
C ALA A 833 -34.05 11.38 3.87
N ARG A 834 -33.78 10.65 4.96
CA ARG A 834 -33.89 9.19 5.02
C ARG A 834 -35.02 8.77 5.96
N THR A 835 -35.84 7.83 5.51
CA THR A 835 -36.92 7.26 6.33
C THR A 835 -36.36 6.35 7.42
N LYS A 836 -36.50 6.76 8.68
CA LYS A 836 -36.10 6.02 9.88
C LYS A 836 -37.24 5.18 10.45
N CYS A 837 -38.47 5.67 10.31
CA CYS A 837 -39.68 5.02 10.82
C CYS A 837 -40.86 5.41 9.94
N GLU A 838 -41.73 4.46 9.60
CA GLU A 838 -43.02 4.83 9.00
C GLU A 838 -43.91 5.50 10.03
N GLN A 839 -44.77 6.40 9.57
CA GLN A 839 -45.86 6.90 10.38
C GLN A 839 -46.90 5.78 10.55
N TYR A 840 -46.82 5.08 11.67
CA TYR A 840 -47.70 3.96 11.99
C TYR A 840 -48.99 4.37 12.70
N TRP A 841 -49.22 5.66 12.95
CA TRP A 841 -50.43 6.16 13.62
C TRP A 841 -51.30 6.99 12.66
N PRO A 842 -52.62 7.06 12.90
CA PRO A 842 -53.54 7.87 12.08
C PRO A 842 -53.39 9.38 12.34
N ASP A 843 -53.68 10.21 11.34
CA ASP A 843 -53.69 11.69 11.47
C ASP A 843 -54.99 12.24 12.07
N LYS A 844 -56.15 11.93 11.48
CA LYS A 844 -57.45 12.51 11.89
C LYS A 844 -58.61 11.52 11.90
N GLN A 845 -58.61 10.54 11.00
CA GLN A 845 -59.63 9.49 10.94
C GLN A 845 -59.07 8.20 11.52
N SER A 846 -59.94 7.39 12.13
CA SER A 846 -59.56 6.05 12.57
C SER A 846 -59.03 5.24 11.40
N LYS A 847 -57.99 4.44 11.64
CA LYS A 847 -57.34 3.61 10.62
C LYS A 847 -57.25 2.17 11.09
N SER A 848 -57.56 1.25 10.19
CA SER A 848 -57.43 -0.19 10.43
C SER A 848 -56.04 -0.67 10.03
N TYR A 849 -55.44 -1.48 10.89
CA TYR A 849 -54.16 -2.16 10.72
C TYR A 849 -54.39 -3.65 10.97
N GLY A 850 -54.64 -4.40 9.90
CA GLY A 850 -55.25 -5.73 10.00
C GLY A 850 -56.57 -5.68 10.78
N ASP A 851 -56.68 -6.50 11.83
CA ASP A 851 -57.86 -6.60 12.69
C ASP A 851 -57.96 -5.49 13.77
N ILE A 852 -56.95 -4.62 13.88
CA ILE A 852 -56.83 -3.60 14.92
C ILE A 852 -57.21 -2.23 14.37
N ILE A 853 -58.17 -1.56 15.00
CA ILE A 853 -58.60 -0.20 14.67
C ILE A 853 -57.96 0.75 15.67
N VAL A 854 -57.26 1.76 15.16
CA VAL A 854 -56.60 2.77 15.98
C VAL A 854 -57.23 4.12 15.71
N THR A 855 -57.62 4.81 16.78
CA THR A 855 -58.21 6.15 16.74
C THR A 855 -57.38 7.10 17.58
N MET A 856 -56.90 8.20 17.00
CA MET A 856 -56.19 9.23 17.76
C MET A 856 -57.19 10.08 18.56
N VAL A 857 -57.01 10.14 19.88
CA VAL A 857 -57.86 10.86 20.83
C VAL A 857 -57.31 12.24 21.11
N SER A 858 -55.99 12.34 21.31
CA SER A 858 -55.32 13.61 21.62
C SER A 858 -53.92 13.63 21.02
N GLU A 859 -53.45 14.83 20.67
CA GLU A 859 -52.06 15.10 20.30
C GLU A 859 -51.62 16.41 20.98
N ILE A 860 -50.54 16.34 21.75
CA ILE A 860 -49.93 17.48 22.43
C ILE A 860 -48.49 17.60 21.93
N ALA A 861 -48.23 18.51 21.01
CA ALA A 861 -46.90 18.79 20.49
C ALA A 861 -46.20 19.84 21.34
N LEU A 862 -45.10 19.46 21.99
CA LEU A 862 -44.14 20.34 22.67
C LEU A 862 -42.86 20.43 21.83
N PRO A 863 -41.97 21.42 22.07
CA PRO A 863 -40.74 21.57 21.29
C PRO A 863 -39.84 20.34 21.33
N GLU A 864 -39.72 19.70 22.49
CA GLU A 864 -38.81 18.59 22.74
C GLU A 864 -39.44 17.22 22.45
N TRP A 865 -40.76 17.09 22.65
CA TRP A 865 -41.49 15.85 22.43
C TRP A 865 -42.97 16.07 22.08
N THR A 866 -43.60 15.07 21.49
CA THR A 866 -45.05 15.03 21.23
C THR A 866 -45.67 13.87 22.01
N ILE A 867 -46.81 14.10 22.65
CA ILE A 867 -47.57 13.06 23.36
C ILE A 867 -48.87 12.82 22.58
N ARG A 868 -49.17 11.55 22.28
CA ARG A 868 -50.41 11.16 21.59
C ARG A 868 -51.14 10.10 22.39
N ASP A 869 -52.46 10.25 22.52
CA ASP A 869 -53.33 9.21 23.05
C ASP A 869 -54.11 8.54 21.94
N PHE A 870 -54.14 7.21 21.97
CA PHE A 870 -54.87 6.39 21.02
C PHE A 870 -55.87 5.50 21.76
N THR A 871 -57.06 5.33 21.18
CA THR A 871 -57.93 4.21 21.51
C THR A 871 -57.63 3.09 20.50
N VAL A 872 -57.31 1.91 21.02
CA VAL A 872 -57.03 0.72 20.22
C VAL A 872 -58.15 -0.29 20.46
N GLU A 873 -58.77 -0.74 19.38
CA GLU A 873 -59.92 -1.65 19.40
C GLU A 873 -59.66 -2.81 18.45
N LYS A 874 -60.17 -4.00 18.76
CA LYS A 874 -60.11 -5.15 17.85
C LYS A 874 -61.45 -5.33 17.16
N SER A 875 -61.47 -5.31 15.83
CA SER A 875 -62.68 -5.34 14.98
C SER A 875 -63.71 -6.43 15.31
N ASN A 876 -63.28 -7.56 15.88
CA ASN A 876 -64.12 -8.71 16.19
C ASN A 876 -64.49 -8.85 17.68
N THR A 877 -64.08 -7.91 18.54
CA THR A 877 -64.40 -7.92 19.98
C THR A 877 -64.86 -6.53 20.45
N THR A 878 -65.51 -6.47 21.60
CA THR A 878 -65.83 -5.20 22.28
C THR A 878 -64.70 -4.74 23.21
N GLU A 879 -63.52 -5.35 23.09
CA GLU A 879 -62.37 -5.00 23.92
C GLU A 879 -61.67 -3.78 23.31
N SER A 880 -61.37 -2.80 24.16
CA SER A 880 -60.64 -1.59 23.81
C SER A 880 -59.72 -1.18 24.94
N HIS A 881 -58.54 -0.67 24.64
CA HIS A 881 -57.69 -0.02 25.64
C HIS A 881 -56.99 1.22 25.08
N THR A 882 -56.57 2.09 25.99
CA THR A 882 -55.87 3.33 25.63
C THR A 882 -54.37 3.09 25.56
N VAL A 883 -53.74 3.59 24.50
CA VAL A 883 -52.30 3.54 24.31
C VAL A 883 -51.76 4.96 24.17
N ARG A 884 -50.80 5.33 25.01
CA ARG A 884 -50.11 6.62 24.94
C ARG A 884 -48.76 6.47 24.26
N GLN A 885 -48.50 7.27 23.25
CA GLN A 885 -47.19 7.40 22.62
C GLN A 885 -46.49 8.67 23.10
N PHE A 886 -45.27 8.51 23.58
CA PHE A 886 -44.33 9.56 23.91
C PHE A 886 -43.28 9.62 22.81
N HIS A 887 -43.31 10.67 22.00
CA HIS A 887 -42.44 10.84 20.83
C HIS A 887 -41.41 11.93 21.09
N PHE A 888 -40.18 11.53 21.41
CA PHE A 888 -39.05 12.43 21.61
C PHE A 888 -38.50 12.92 20.27
N THR A 889 -38.69 14.20 19.97
CA THR A 889 -38.41 14.81 18.66
C THR A 889 -37.09 15.57 18.60
N SER A 890 -36.44 15.83 19.73
CA SER A 890 -35.19 16.60 19.81
C SER A 890 -33.90 15.75 19.85
N TRP A 891 -33.97 14.43 19.64
CA TRP A 891 -32.75 13.61 19.58
C TRP A 891 -32.07 13.73 18.21
N PRO A 892 -30.79 14.16 18.12
CA PRO A 892 -30.09 14.34 16.85
C PRO A 892 -29.77 13.01 16.12
N ASP A 893 -29.68 13.05 14.78
CA ASP A 893 -29.37 11.87 13.93
C ASP A 893 -27.96 11.30 14.22
N HIS A 894 -26.98 12.19 14.42
CA HIS A 894 -25.64 11.83 14.88
C HIS A 894 -25.41 12.36 16.28
N GLY A 895 -25.18 11.45 17.23
CA GLY A 895 -24.81 11.79 18.60
C GLY A 895 -25.93 11.60 19.63
N VAL A 896 -25.90 12.47 20.62
CA VAL A 896 -26.72 12.43 21.84
C VAL A 896 -27.37 13.81 22.06
N PRO A 897 -28.45 13.92 22.85
CA PRO A 897 -28.99 15.23 23.22
C PRO A 897 -27.90 16.14 23.80
N GLU A 898 -27.96 17.44 23.50
CA GLU A 898 -26.94 18.41 23.95
C GLU A 898 -26.84 18.47 25.48
N THR A 899 -27.94 18.20 26.17
CA THR A 899 -28.04 18.22 27.62
C THR A 899 -28.71 16.95 28.14
N THR A 900 -28.33 16.53 29.35
CA THR A 900 -28.80 15.27 29.97
C THR A 900 -30.20 15.40 30.57
N ASP A 901 -30.56 16.59 31.03
CA ASP A 901 -31.84 16.94 31.63
C ASP A 901 -33.04 16.65 30.71
N LEU A 902 -32.92 16.89 29.41
CA LEU A 902 -33.97 16.60 28.43
C LEU A 902 -34.37 15.11 28.46
N LEU A 903 -33.39 14.21 28.42
CA LEU A 903 -33.66 12.77 28.44
C LEU A 903 -34.14 12.32 29.83
N ILE A 904 -33.56 12.85 30.90
CA ILE A 904 -33.94 12.52 32.28
C ILE A 904 -35.39 12.94 32.55
N ASN A 905 -35.77 14.16 32.19
CA ASN A 905 -37.13 14.68 32.34
C ASN A 905 -38.13 13.89 31.49
N PHE A 906 -37.78 13.58 30.25
CA PHE A 906 -38.61 12.73 29.38
C PHE A 906 -38.82 11.33 29.99
N ARG A 907 -37.76 10.73 30.54
CA ARG A 907 -37.87 9.44 31.24
C ARG A 907 -38.80 9.56 32.45
N HIS A 908 -38.70 10.61 33.27
CA HIS A 908 -39.59 10.78 34.42
C HIS A 908 -41.06 10.87 33.99
N LEU A 909 -41.36 11.63 32.93
CA LEU A 909 -42.70 11.71 32.33
C LEU A 909 -43.23 10.34 31.89
N VAL A 910 -42.41 9.54 31.20
CA VAL A 910 -42.78 8.19 30.76
C VAL A 910 -42.99 7.27 31.96
N HIS A 911 -42.08 7.30 32.94
CA HIS A 911 -42.13 6.43 34.12
C HIS A 911 -43.36 6.73 34.98
N GLU A 912 -43.69 8.01 35.18
CA GLU A 912 -44.88 8.45 35.92
C GLU A 912 -46.16 7.87 35.32
N TYR A 913 -46.32 7.94 33.99
CA TYR A 913 -47.47 7.35 33.33
C TYR A 913 -47.43 5.81 33.35
N SER A 914 -46.28 5.21 33.01
CA SER A 914 -46.15 3.76 32.94
C SER A 914 -46.32 3.07 34.30
N SER A 915 -46.05 3.76 35.41
CA SER A 915 -46.29 3.24 36.77
C SER A 915 -47.78 3.01 37.08
N GLN A 916 -48.69 3.63 36.32
CA GLN A 916 -50.14 3.50 36.47
C GLN A 916 -50.71 2.33 35.64
N ASN A 917 -49.91 1.76 34.73
CA ASN A 917 -50.32 0.66 33.87
C ASN A 917 -50.35 -0.68 34.63
N PRO A 918 -51.03 -1.71 34.09
CA PRO A 918 -51.00 -3.06 34.66
C PRO A 918 -49.56 -3.60 34.82
N ILE A 919 -49.29 -4.33 35.91
CA ILE A 919 -47.94 -4.82 36.28
C ILE A 919 -47.26 -5.64 35.16
N ASP A 920 -48.04 -6.38 34.38
CA ASP A 920 -47.53 -7.26 33.32
C ASP A 920 -47.43 -6.56 31.94
N SER A 921 -47.69 -5.24 31.85
CA SER A 921 -47.62 -4.47 30.59
C SER A 921 -46.19 -3.96 30.33
N PRO A 922 -45.50 -4.46 29.28
CA PRO A 922 -44.22 -3.89 28.87
C PRO A 922 -44.38 -2.49 28.26
N THR A 923 -43.41 -1.61 28.49
CA THR A 923 -43.29 -0.36 27.72
C THR A 923 -42.60 -0.65 26.40
N LEU A 924 -43.25 -0.33 25.28
CA LEU A 924 -42.66 -0.48 23.94
C LEU A 924 -41.75 0.71 23.67
N VAL A 925 -40.47 0.47 23.38
CA VAL A 925 -39.48 1.51 23.07
C VAL A 925 -38.91 1.24 21.68
N HIS A 926 -38.94 2.23 20.80
CA HIS A 926 -38.38 2.10 19.45
C HIS A 926 -37.70 3.38 18.97
N CYS A 927 -36.78 3.22 18.03
CA CYS A 927 -36.19 4.30 17.26
C CYS A 927 -36.21 3.91 15.78
N SER A 928 -35.11 4.03 15.05
CA SER A 928 -34.98 3.44 13.71
C SER A 928 -34.71 1.94 13.78
N ALA A 929 -33.53 1.55 14.25
CA ALA A 929 -33.12 0.14 14.39
C ALA A 929 -33.61 -0.53 15.69
N GLY A 930 -34.04 0.28 16.67
CA GLY A 930 -34.45 -0.22 17.99
C GLY A 930 -33.30 -0.68 18.87
N VAL A 931 -32.11 -0.07 18.74
CA VAL A 931 -30.89 -0.49 19.48
C VAL A 931 -30.15 0.67 20.15
N GLY A 932 -29.76 1.71 19.41
CA GLY A 932 -28.98 2.84 19.93
C GLY A 932 -29.74 3.67 20.95
N ARG A 933 -30.52 4.66 20.49
CA ARG A 933 -31.35 5.53 21.34
C ARG A 933 -32.30 4.73 22.26
N THR A 934 -32.90 3.66 21.73
CA THR A 934 -33.73 2.72 22.48
C THR A 934 -32.97 2.10 23.65
N GLY A 935 -31.75 1.61 23.43
CA GLY A 935 -30.91 1.06 24.49
C GLY A 935 -30.49 2.11 25.50
N THR A 936 -30.16 3.32 25.05
CA THR A 936 -29.85 4.45 25.93
C THR A 936 -31.01 4.80 26.85
N PHE A 937 -32.24 4.91 26.32
CA PHE A 937 -33.43 5.19 27.13
C PHE A 937 -33.72 4.10 28.16
N ILE A 938 -33.65 2.82 27.75
CA ILE A 938 -33.88 1.69 28.68
C ILE A 938 -32.77 1.64 29.75
N ALA A 939 -31.52 1.90 29.37
CA ALA A 939 -30.39 1.90 30.30
C ALA A 939 -30.55 3.01 31.36
N ILE A 940 -30.86 4.25 30.96
CA ILE A 940 -31.02 5.34 31.93
C ILE A 940 -32.20 5.10 32.88
N ASP A 941 -33.29 4.50 32.39
CA ASP A 941 -34.42 4.13 33.25
C ASP A 941 -34.04 3.14 34.35
N ARG A 942 -33.21 2.13 33.99
CA ARG A 942 -32.69 1.15 34.95
C ARG A 942 -31.69 1.78 35.91
N LEU A 943 -30.79 2.62 35.41
CA LEU A 943 -29.74 3.24 36.22
C LEU A 943 -30.32 4.21 37.25
N ILE A 944 -31.34 4.99 36.89
CA ILE A 944 -32.03 5.86 37.87
C ILE A 944 -32.66 5.02 38.99
N GLN A 945 -33.37 3.93 38.65
CA GLN A 945 -33.93 3.03 39.67
C GLN A 945 -32.84 2.37 40.54
N GLN A 946 -31.71 1.98 39.94
CA GLN A 946 -30.59 1.41 40.68
C GLN A 946 -29.97 2.42 41.67
N ILE A 947 -29.80 3.68 41.25
CA ILE A 947 -29.34 4.77 42.11
C ILE A 947 -30.31 4.99 43.27
N GLU A 948 -31.61 5.06 42.98
CA GLU A 948 -32.67 5.33 43.97
C GLU A 948 -32.82 4.19 44.99
N MET A 949 -32.66 2.92 44.57
CA MET A 949 -32.96 1.75 45.40
C MET A 949 -31.72 1.14 46.07
N GLU A 950 -30.56 1.14 45.42
CA GLU A 950 -29.34 0.45 45.91
C GLU A 950 -28.20 1.40 46.27
N ASN A 951 -28.30 2.68 45.89
CA ASN A 951 -27.21 3.66 46.02
C ASN A 951 -25.91 3.19 45.33
N THR A 952 -26.06 2.41 44.26
CA THR A 952 -25.00 1.91 43.38
C THR A 952 -25.36 2.15 41.92
N VAL A 953 -24.37 2.06 41.04
CA VAL A 953 -24.49 2.22 39.60
C VAL A 953 -23.65 1.16 38.92
N ASP A 954 -24.23 0.45 37.95
CA ASP A 954 -23.49 -0.49 37.08
C ASP A 954 -23.85 -0.26 35.61
N VAL A 955 -23.31 0.82 35.01
CA VAL A 955 -23.58 1.16 33.60
C VAL A 955 -23.13 0.03 32.68
N TYR A 956 -21.94 -0.51 32.91
CA TYR A 956 -21.39 -1.63 32.15
C TYR A 956 -22.29 -2.87 32.24
N GLY A 957 -22.65 -3.31 33.45
CA GLY A 957 -23.47 -4.50 33.67
C GLY A 957 -24.88 -4.36 33.11
N VAL A 958 -25.50 -3.18 33.23
CA VAL A 958 -26.80 -2.89 32.61
C VAL A 958 -26.73 -3.06 31.10
N ILE A 959 -25.71 -2.49 30.45
CA ILE A 959 -25.60 -2.57 28.98
C ILE A 959 -25.22 -3.97 28.53
N TYR A 960 -24.36 -4.67 29.28
CA TYR A 960 -24.05 -6.08 29.05
C TYR A 960 -25.34 -6.92 29.04
N ASP A 961 -26.19 -6.75 30.05
CA ASP A 961 -27.48 -7.44 30.16
C ASP A 961 -28.43 -7.06 29.01
N LEU A 962 -28.50 -5.79 28.61
CA LEU A 962 -29.27 -5.38 27.44
C LEU A 962 -28.73 -6.04 26.15
N ARG A 963 -27.42 -6.12 25.96
CA ARG A 963 -26.80 -6.80 24.80
C ARG A 963 -26.98 -8.31 24.80
N MET A 964 -27.26 -8.91 25.96
CA MET A 964 -27.71 -10.30 26.06
C MET A 964 -29.17 -10.49 25.60
N HIS A 965 -29.96 -9.43 25.44
CA HIS A 965 -31.36 -9.54 25.00
C HIS A 965 -31.58 -9.03 23.58
N ARG A 966 -30.80 -8.07 23.10
CA ARG A 966 -30.88 -7.56 21.72
C ARG A 966 -29.50 -7.07 21.26
N PRO A 967 -29.09 -7.28 20.00
CA PRO A 967 -27.77 -6.83 19.55
C PRO A 967 -27.63 -5.30 19.62
N LEU A 968 -26.40 -4.83 19.82
CA LEU A 968 -26.00 -3.42 19.67
C LEU A 968 -26.76 -2.42 20.55
N MET A 969 -27.40 -2.86 21.64
CA MET A 969 -28.03 -1.94 22.60
C MET A 969 -26.99 -0.96 23.13
N VAL A 970 -27.32 0.34 23.05
CA VAL A 970 -26.36 1.46 23.16
C VAL A 970 -25.30 1.31 22.06
N GLN A 971 -25.51 1.95 20.91
CA GLN A 971 -24.85 1.60 19.65
C GLN A 971 -23.53 2.34 19.43
N THR A 972 -23.36 3.51 20.03
CA THR A 972 -22.15 4.34 19.89
C THR A 972 -21.48 4.57 21.24
N GLU A 973 -20.18 4.83 21.21
CA GLU A 973 -19.42 5.22 22.39
C GLU A 973 -19.98 6.52 22.99
N ASP A 974 -20.34 7.51 22.16
CA ASP A 974 -20.97 8.75 22.63
C ASP A 974 -22.24 8.49 23.45
N GLN A 975 -23.06 7.51 23.07
CA GLN A 975 -24.25 7.12 23.84
C GLN A 975 -23.88 6.49 25.18
N TYR A 976 -22.78 5.74 25.23
CA TYR A 976 -22.26 5.14 26.46
C TYR A 976 -21.69 6.21 27.41
N VAL A 977 -20.90 7.14 26.89
CA VAL A 977 -20.37 8.29 27.63
C VAL A 977 -21.53 9.17 28.12
N PHE A 978 -22.52 9.42 27.28
CA PHE A 978 -23.71 10.20 27.63
C PHE A 978 -24.53 9.56 28.76
N LEU A 979 -24.64 8.22 28.81
CA LEU A 979 -25.26 7.54 29.95
C LEU A 979 -24.51 7.79 31.25
N ASN A 980 -23.18 7.70 31.21
CA ASN A 980 -22.35 8.01 32.36
C ASN A 980 -22.49 9.49 32.78
N GLN A 981 -22.60 10.40 31.81
CA GLN A 981 -22.84 11.82 32.06
C GLN A 981 -24.20 12.04 32.72
N CYS A 982 -25.27 11.38 32.22
CA CYS A 982 -26.59 11.42 32.85
C CYS A 982 -26.53 10.96 34.30
N VAL A 983 -25.84 9.84 34.58
CA VAL A 983 -25.66 9.33 35.95
C VAL A 983 -24.93 10.36 36.81
N MET A 984 -23.85 10.98 36.31
CA MET A 984 -23.10 11.99 37.03
C MET A 984 -23.97 13.20 37.40
N ASP A 985 -24.79 13.67 36.45
CA ASP A 985 -25.69 14.81 36.66
C ASP A 985 -26.83 14.47 37.63
N ILE A 986 -27.39 13.26 37.57
CA ILE A 986 -28.38 12.77 38.55
C ILE A 986 -27.77 12.77 39.95
N ILE A 987 -26.57 12.19 40.12
CA ILE A 987 -25.90 12.12 41.42
C ILE A 987 -25.57 13.52 41.94
N ARG A 988 -25.11 14.43 41.08
CA ARG A 988 -24.85 15.83 41.45
C ARG A 988 -26.13 16.52 41.93
N SER A 989 -27.24 16.38 41.19
CA SER A 989 -28.53 16.97 41.58
C SER A 989 -29.07 16.42 42.90
N GLN A 990 -28.84 15.14 43.21
CA GLN A 990 -29.22 14.54 44.49
C GLN A 990 -28.37 15.07 45.66
N LYS A 991 -27.06 15.31 45.44
CA LYS A 991 -26.20 15.94 46.44
C LYS A 991 -26.68 17.36 46.75
N GLU A 992 -26.99 18.15 45.72
CA GLU A 992 -27.48 19.54 45.85
C GLU A 992 -28.81 19.62 46.59
N LYS A 993 -29.79 18.78 46.22
CA LYS A 993 -31.08 18.67 46.94
C LYS A 993 -30.90 18.27 48.41
N LYS A 994 -29.93 17.40 48.72
CA LYS A 994 -29.65 16.97 50.10
C LYS A 994 -29.00 18.08 50.93
N THR A 995 -28.14 18.93 50.33
CA THR A 995 -27.60 20.13 50.99
C THR A 995 -28.65 21.22 51.22
N ASP A 996 -29.59 21.41 50.29
CA ASP A 996 -30.70 22.38 50.45
C ASP A 996 -31.71 21.97 51.52
N LEU A 997 -32.00 20.66 51.65
CA LEU A 997 -32.84 20.14 52.73
C LEU A 997 -32.20 20.34 54.12
N ILE A 998 -30.87 20.31 54.24
CA ILE A 998 -30.17 20.59 55.50
C ILE A 998 -30.33 22.08 55.89
N TYR A 999 -30.33 23.00 54.92
CA TYR A 999 -30.58 24.43 55.13
C TYR A 999 -32.06 24.75 55.43
N GLN A 1000 -33.01 24.02 54.83
CA GLN A 1000 -34.44 24.18 55.15
C GLN A 1000 -34.81 23.59 56.53
N ASN A 1001 -34.17 22.49 56.95
CA ASN A 1001 -34.44 21.87 58.25
C ASN A 1001 -33.82 22.64 59.43
N THR A 1002 -32.73 23.38 59.21
CA THR A 1002 -32.19 24.33 60.22
C THR A 1002 -33.13 25.51 60.46
N THR A 1003 -33.93 25.89 59.47
CA THR A 1003 -34.92 26.97 59.61
C THR A 1003 -36.22 26.48 60.27
N ALA A 1004 -36.59 25.21 60.08
CA ALA A 1004 -37.76 24.58 60.73
C ALA A 1004 -37.52 24.19 62.20
N MET A 1005 -36.27 23.98 62.62
CA MET A 1005 -35.91 23.73 64.03
C MET A 1005 -35.83 24.99 64.91
N ALA A 1006 -36.04 26.19 64.37
CA ALA A 1006 -35.99 27.46 65.12
C ALA A 1006 -37.37 27.99 65.58
N ILE A 1007 -38.49 27.28 65.32
CA ILE A 1007 -39.85 27.80 65.61
C ILE A 1007 -40.59 27.00 66.72
N TYR A 1008 -40.06 25.88 67.21
CA TYR A 1008 -40.67 25.13 68.31
C TYR A 1008 -39.66 24.69 69.38
N GLU A 1009 -38.96 25.64 70.00
CA GLU A 1009 -38.41 25.48 71.34
C GLU A 1009 -38.97 26.55 72.26
N ASN A 1010 -40.17 26.29 72.79
CA ASN A 1010 -40.62 26.78 74.08
C ASN A 1010 -41.87 25.98 74.45
N PHE A 1011 -41.71 24.86 75.12
CA PHE A 1011 -42.58 24.40 76.22
C PHE A 1011 -41.98 23.16 76.86
N THR A 1012 -41.56 23.31 78.12
CA THR A 1012 -41.13 22.24 79.04
C THR A 1012 -42.32 21.40 79.52
N PRO A 1013 -42.07 20.18 80.05
CA PRO A 1013 -43.01 19.05 80.01
C PRO A 1013 -43.79 18.84 81.32
N GLU A 1014 -44.97 18.22 81.22
CA GLU A 1014 -45.60 17.50 82.33
C GLU A 1014 -45.73 15.99 82.01
N PRO A 1015 -45.63 15.09 83.00
CA PRO A 1015 -45.40 13.67 82.79
C PRO A 1015 -46.69 12.84 82.86
N GLY A 1016 -46.89 11.93 81.90
CA GLY A 1016 -48.05 11.05 81.88
C GLY A 1016 -47.82 9.73 81.16
N PHE A 1017 -47.42 8.72 81.94
CA PHE A 1017 -47.79 7.30 81.82
C PHE A 1017 -47.83 6.61 80.43
N GLY A 1018 -46.92 5.65 80.26
CA GLY A 1018 -47.36 4.24 80.25
C GLY A 1018 -47.43 3.48 78.92
N LYS A 1019 -46.45 2.59 78.75
CA LYS A 1019 -46.57 1.18 78.29
C LYS A 1019 -46.96 0.87 76.82
N ALA A 1020 -45.96 0.34 76.13
CA ALA A 1020 -45.80 -1.10 75.83
C ALA A 1020 -45.92 -1.55 74.36
N ASN A 1021 -44.89 -2.32 73.99
CA ASN A 1021 -44.79 -3.39 72.99
C ASN A 1021 -44.78 -2.93 71.52
N GLY A 1022 -43.83 -3.32 70.68
CA GLY A 1022 -42.83 -4.38 70.78
C GLY A 1022 -42.64 -4.98 69.39
N TYR A 1023 -41.46 -4.73 68.82
CA TYR A 1023 -40.65 -5.58 67.95
C TYR A 1023 -41.21 -6.29 66.70
N HIS A 1024 -40.51 -5.98 65.59
CA HIS A 1024 -39.95 -6.84 64.53
C HIS A 1024 -40.90 -7.79 63.77
N THR A 1025 -40.87 -7.83 62.44
CA THR A 1025 -39.74 -7.70 61.48
C THR A 1025 -40.26 -7.17 60.15
#